data_AF-A0A951HYZ5-F1
#
_entry.id   AF-A0A951HYZ5-F1
#
_cell.length_a   1.000
_cell.length_b   1.000
_cell.length_c   1.000
_cell.angle_alpha   90.00
_cell.angle_beta   90.00
_cell.angle_gamma   90.00
#
_symmetry.space_group_name_H-M   'P 1'
#
loop_
_entity.id
_entity.type
_entity.pdbx_description
1 polymer ?
#
loop_
_entity_poly.entity_id
_entity_poly.type
_entity_poly.pdbx_seq_one_letter_code
_entity_poly.pdbx_strand_id
1 'polypeptide(L)'
;MREVIAYLELCNRDAVRLGELVSLATRIEPELLRAARLELTPFDAAAEADLWFSQLVETRTADWITLTPAAARELRSALATNKSRLAAAHALITEAHSGAPVTIILEEEILWLALTTPPGALQAIEERLRLVLGKLLEDPVAHRGLAHWFAGAARRLPDEAQATEAYALLSFVTSGLLDGRRLNAPEPKQLPLDALANVLPDSIPKLRLWATLTDYGLTLRPDKSRGFVPLEVPRTNPLLFEVRPLGEPPQFVTLRRSETKDVRIKSGVVELRTAAGDLYRLRRRPRELSSAGMKGLVMGFGGTGAYVLTALKELAVLKHVHMPETMKFLLFDTIADWRPGQKVQLVGGEAEERLARSEDTSSSLDRYTEYFYLGDYEPVLKRHIYDYLSPAGSPDAYPHLKDWFHAPWFSRNVRESQLNVVTGAAQQRQIGRYAMFKNAEKIVERLRSIIRELSYQTKGADVNIWLVASAAGGTGAGALIDAAYLTRLAAGDSAKLIITGVIVLPSIHMDLSGISQGRAYSLLRELERVQEQGIPESDRYVDLVNSRMVSSRVFYDRNGQQVATARGRLFDNLFYIGRDCSREEQRQQFFTSTATAMEPYFDADSGPMLLQRAVNKYAPASAFGAARVCVPTATFKQMFAWEQVAEYLRRAAAPVERNGHVERLHAGATADREHVGRERLRNLLHLFDQLLVRSEDDNEAFARRALYAEQIITDWYEFSNADFRVSLDDLRAVQLTYVNPFVSLTEPDVSKVPEGEVLLKTYKENARTRGPKESQEQSRDRFADQLEEVMRHYLGPDGGERTFEQGRRQVLETVSERLRKKVDDLFIGELKRGRTEFPQSSDEPSEGTPLTRLFTELTWMLSSRGPLRTIQEVIRQLIAAAAREQPERSGRQRSAIQELRASRRTSLFSFVIWVEQYQQAARDECAAYISWYQKHELLKDMQQLVLIVEGRLREWERLLIQLFDALVRREGRDENKASALFTV
;
A
#
# COMPACT_ATOMS: atom_id res chain seq x y z
N MET A 1 -20.31 4.82 12.33
CA MET A 1 -21.60 4.36 12.88
C MET A 1 -22.41 3.60 11.85
N ARG A 2 -22.70 4.17 10.66
CA ARG A 2 -23.37 3.42 9.58
C ARG A 2 -22.70 2.08 9.24
N GLU A 3 -21.37 2.04 9.19
CA GLU A 3 -20.60 0.80 9.02
C GLU A 3 -20.77 -0.20 10.18
N VAL A 4 -20.91 0.29 11.42
CA VAL A 4 -21.11 -0.56 12.62
C VAL A 4 -22.51 -1.17 12.60
N ILE A 5 -23.52 -0.38 12.22
CA ILE A 5 -24.90 -0.87 12.02
C ILE A 5 -24.94 -1.87 10.87
N ALA A 6 -24.28 -1.59 9.75
CA ALA A 6 -24.21 -2.50 8.60
C ALA A 6 -23.52 -3.83 8.97
N TYR A 7 -22.46 -3.78 9.79
CA TYR A 7 -21.81 -4.98 10.31
C TYR A 7 -22.74 -5.80 11.21
N LEU A 8 -23.43 -5.15 12.16
CA LEU A 8 -24.41 -5.83 13.00
C LEU A 8 -25.57 -6.40 12.17
N GLU A 9 -26.02 -5.70 11.13
CA GLU A 9 -27.08 -6.18 10.23
C GLU A 9 -26.66 -7.42 9.44
N LEU A 10 -25.38 -7.50 9.05
CA LEU A 10 -24.80 -8.70 8.43
C LEU A 10 -24.70 -9.88 9.40
N CYS A 11 -24.39 -9.63 10.67
CA CYS A 11 -24.27 -10.66 11.69
C CYS A 11 -25.63 -11.16 12.19
N ASN A 12 -26.52 -10.23 12.54
CA ASN A 12 -27.87 -10.51 13.00
C ASN A 12 -28.80 -9.32 12.67
N ARG A 13 -29.55 -9.47 11.57
CA ARG A 13 -30.51 -8.45 11.12
C ARG A 13 -31.60 -8.18 12.14
N ASP A 14 -32.01 -9.20 12.90
CA ASP A 14 -33.06 -9.07 13.91
C ASP A 14 -32.60 -8.22 15.09
N ALA A 15 -31.31 -8.26 15.45
CA ALA A 15 -30.74 -7.39 16.49
C ALA A 15 -30.83 -5.90 16.12
N VAL A 16 -30.59 -5.57 14.84
CA VAL A 16 -30.75 -4.20 14.33
C VAL A 16 -32.22 -3.78 14.36
N ARG A 17 -33.14 -4.66 13.91
CA ARG A 17 -34.58 -4.40 13.92
C ARG A 17 -35.16 -4.26 15.34
N LEU A 18 -34.69 -5.07 16.28
CA LEU A 18 -35.03 -4.92 17.70
C LEU A 18 -34.51 -3.57 18.22
N GLY A 19 -33.27 -3.21 17.86
CA GLY A 19 -32.69 -1.90 18.17
C GLY A 19 -33.50 -0.73 17.61
N GLU A 20 -34.08 -0.84 16.42
CA GLU A 20 -35.01 0.15 15.87
C GLU A 20 -36.23 0.34 16.79
N LEU A 21 -36.89 -0.76 17.20
CA LEU A 21 -38.10 -0.73 18.02
C LEU A 21 -37.90 -0.09 19.39
N VAL A 22 -36.76 -0.34 20.04
CA VAL A 22 -36.48 0.24 21.37
C VAL A 22 -35.74 1.59 21.32
N SER A 23 -35.44 2.10 20.12
CA SER A 23 -34.62 3.31 19.96
C SER A 23 -35.24 4.60 20.52
N LEU A 24 -36.56 4.64 20.74
CA LEU A 24 -37.24 5.77 21.39
C LEU A 24 -36.99 5.83 22.89
N ALA A 25 -36.69 4.70 23.52
CA ALA A 25 -36.53 4.61 24.96
C ALA A 25 -35.24 5.30 25.40
N THR A 26 -35.32 6.08 26.48
CA THR A 26 -34.15 6.76 27.07
C THR A 26 -33.25 5.76 27.79
N ARG A 27 -33.84 4.70 28.32
CA ARG A 27 -33.20 3.56 28.98
C ARG A 27 -33.90 2.30 28.50
N ILE A 28 -33.15 1.21 28.29
CA ILE A 28 -33.68 -0.03 27.73
C ILE A 28 -33.42 -1.18 28.70
N GLU A 29 -34.47 -1.65 29.34
CA GLU A 29 -34.48 -2.79 30.26
C GLU A 29 -34.53 -4.12 29.49
N PRO A 30 -34.01 -5.22 30.07
CA PRO A 30 -34.21 -6.57 29.52
C PRO A 30 -35.69 -6.91 29.27
N GLU A 31 -36.58 -6.48 30.17
CA GLU A 31 -38.03 -6.68 30.07
C GLU A 31 -38.62 -5.93 28.88
N LEU A 32 -38.17 -4.69 28.62
CA LEU A 32 -38.58 -3.90 27.47
C LEU A 32 -38.09 -4.51 26.15
N LEU A 33 -36.85 -5.01 26.10
CA LEU A 33 -36.33 -5.75 24.93
C LEU A 33 -37.13 -7.01 24.67
N ARG A 34 -37.41 -7.78 25.72
CA ARG A 34 -38.20 -9.00 25.66
C ARG A 34 -39.61 -8.72 25.17
N ALA A 35 -40.27 -7.69 25.71
CA ALA A 35 -41.60 -7.28 25.31
C ALA A 35 -41.62 -6.80 23.85
N ALA A 36 -40.67 -5.97 23.43
CA ALA A 36 -40.56 -5.51 22.04
C ALA A 36 -40.37 -6.68 21.07
N ARG A 37 -39.57 -7.68 21.44
CA ARG A 37 -39.38 -8.89 20.64
C ARG A 37 -40.61 -9.80 20.62
N LEU A 38 -41.38 -9.89 21.69
CA LEU A 38 -42.52 -10.80 21.75
C LEU A 38 -43.81 -10.20 21.18
N GLU A 39 -44.05 -8.92 21.45
CA GLU A 39 -45.34 -8.26 21.20
C GLU A 39 -45.39 -7.52 19.86
N LEU A 40 -44.29 -6.90 19.43
CA LEU A 40 -44.28 -6.07 18.23
C LEU A 40 -43.88 -6.85 16.98
N THR A 41 -42.89 -7.73 17.06
CA THR A 41 -42.50 -8.64 15.98
C THR A 41 -41.68 -9.79 16.54
N PRO A 42 -42.07 -11.07 16.35
CA PRO A 42 -41.33 -12.21 16.89
C PRO A 42 -39.96 -12.36 16.22
N PHE A 43 -38.91 -11.87 16.89
CA PHE A 43 -37.52 -12.16 16.51
C PHE A 43 -36.92 -13.32 17.31
N ASP A 44 -35.79 -13.83 16.82
CA ASP A 44 -34.99 -14.81 17.55
C ASP A 44 -34.50 -14.23 18.89
N ALA A 45 -34.49 -15.05 19.95
CA ALA A 45 -34.05 -14.62 21.27
C ALA A 45 -32.59 -14.15 21.32
N ALA A 46 -31.73 -14.65 20.41
CA ALA A 46 -30.35 -14.20 20.24
C ALA A 46 -30.26 -12.71 19.90
N ALA A 47 -31.28 -12.12 19.25
CA ALA A 47 -31.30 -10.70 18.92
C ALA A 47 -31.21 -9.80 20.17
N GLU A 48 -31.76 -10.23 21.30
CA GLU A 48 -31.65 -9.50 22.58
C GLU A 48 -30.19 -9.43 23.03
N ALA A 49 -29.50 -10.57 23.03
CA ALA A 49 -28.10 -10.66 23.44
C ALA A 49 -27.19 -9.89 22.47
N ASP A 50 -27.38 -10.09 21.16
CA ASP A 50 -26.55 -9.44 20.14
C ASP A 50 -26.68 -7.92 20.20
N LEU A 51 -27.89 -7.39 20.44
CA LEU A 51 -28.06 -5.95 20.68
C LEU A 51 -27.41 -5.50 21.99
N TRP A 52 -27.64 -6.23 23.09
CA TRP A 52 -27.13 -5.93 24.43
C TRP A 52 -25.60 -5.88 24.53
N PHE A 53 -24.91 -6.72 23.75
CA PHE A 53 -23.45 -6.79 23.68
C PHE A 53 -22.84 -6.04 22.47
N SER A 54 -23.66 -5.38 21.65
CA SER A 54 -23.19 -4.67 20.46
C SER A 54 -22.41 -3.38 20.75
N GLN A 55 -21.69 -2.91 19.73
CA GLN A 55 -21.06 -1.57 19.73
C GLN A 55 -22.07 -0.41 19.61
N LEU A 56 -23.37 -0.70 19.48
CA LEU A 56 -24.41 0.34 19.48
C LEU A 56 -24.71 0.87 20.89
N VAL A 57 -24.35 0.10 21.92
CA VAL A 57 -24.58 0.41 23.34
C VAL A 57 -23.50 1.36 23.87
N GLU A 58 -23.92 2.44 24.53
CA GLU A 58 -23.05 3.41 25.20
C GLU A 58 -22.81 3.03 26.67
N THR A 59 -23.88 2.76 27.41
CA THR A 59 -23.81 2.32 28.81
C THR A 59 -24.54 1.00 28.96
N ARG A 60 -23.96 0.08 29.72
CA ARG A 60 -24.55 -1.21 30.06
C ARG A 60 -24.42 -1.45 31.54
N THR A 61 -25.53 -1.79 32.18
CA THR A 61 -25.61 -2.25 33.56
C THR A 61 -26.28 -3.63 33.59
N ALA A 62 -26.47 -4.20 34.78
CA ALA A 62 -27.25 -5.44 34.91
C ALA A 62 -28.73 -5.20 34.58
N ASP A 63 -29.24 -4.00 34.84
CA ASP A 63 -30.68 -3.71 34.81
C ASP A 63 -31.12 -2.96 33.54
N TRP A 64 -30.18 -2.44 32.73
CA TRP A 64 -30.48 -1.67 31.52
C TRP A 64 -29.27 -1.35 30.64
N ILE A 65 -29.56 -0.97 29.38
CA ILE A 65 -28.63 -0.37 28.41
C ILE A 65 -29.10 1.01 27.92
N THR A 66 -28.17 1.82 27.41
CA THR A 66 -28.45 3.01 26.58
C THR A 66 -27.74 2.89 25.24
N LEU A 67 -28.36 3.41 24.17
CA LEU A 67 -27.74 3.48 22.85
C LEU A 67 -26.83 4.71 22.73
N THR A 68 -25.74 4.59 21.98
CA THR A 68 -24.93 5.76 21.62
C THR A 68 -25.76 6.78 20.84
N PRO A 69 -25.53 8.10 21.02
CA PRO A 69 -26.33 9.13 20.34
C PRO A 69 -26.35 9.00 18.81
N ALA A 70 -25.24 8.53 18.22
CA ALA A 70 -25.14 8.31 16.78
C ALA A 70 -25.94 7.07 16.34
N ALA A 71 -25.92 5.97 17.11
CA ALA A 71 -26.71 4.78 16.80
C ALA A 71 -28.21 5.06 16.96
N ALA A 72 -28.61 5.68 18.06
CA ALA A 72 -30.00 6.03 18.33
C ALA A 72 -30.58 6.91 17.22
N ARG A 73 -29.82 7.89 16.71
CA ARG A 73 -30.27 8.76 15.61
C ARG A 73 -30.56 7.99 14.32
N GLU A 74 -29.64 7.11 13.91
CA GLU A 74 -29.81 6.31 12.69
C GLU A 74 -30.98 5.31 12.84
N LEU A 75 -31.08 4.63 13.99
CA LEU A 75 -32.17 3.67 14.28
C LEU A 75 -33.54 4.34 14.36
N ARG A 76 -33.64 5.54 14.98
CA ARG A 76 -34.88 6.34 15.01
C ARG A 76 -35.28 6.81 13.61
N SER A 77 -34.30 7.23 12.81
CA SER A 77 -34.57 7.62 11.42
C SER A 77 -35.13 6.46 10.61
N ALA A 78 -34.61 5.24 10.82
CA ALA A 78 -35.17 4.03 10.22
C ALA A 78 -36.58 3.71 10.75
N LEU A 79 -36.80 3.77 12.08
CA LEU A 79 -38.11 3.53 12.70
C LEU A 79 -39.18 4.51 12.17
N ALA A 80 -38.83 5.79 12.00
CA ALA A 80 -39.73 6.84 11.55
C ALA A 80 -40.25 6.64 10.11
N THR A 81 -39.59 5.80 9.30
CA THR A 81 -40.08 5.46 7.94
C THR A 81 -41.40 4.69 7.97
N ASN A 82 -41.75 4.05 9.08
CA ASN A 82 -42.98 3.28 9.24
C ASN A 82 -43.80 3.79 10.43
N LYS A 83 -44.81 4.63 10.14
CA LYS A 83 -45.64 5.29 11.16
C LYS A 83 -46.40 4.33 12.08
N SER A 84 -46.88 3.18 11.57
CA SER A 84 -47.61 2.23 12.42
C SER A 84 -46.67 1.51 13.38
N ARG A 85 -45.48 1.13 12.91
CA ARG A 85 -44.43 0.54 13.76
C ARG A 85 -43.92 1.52 14.80
N LEU A 86 -43.71 2.78 14.42
CA LEU A 86 -43.32 3.86 15.32
C LEU A 86 -44.37 4.04 16.45
N ALA A 87 -45.65 4.07 16.10
CA ALA A 87 -46.74 4.20 17.08
C ALA A 87 -46.82 3.01 18.04
N ALA A 88 -46.64 1.79 17.53
CA ALA A 88 -46.66 0.57 18.36
C ALA A 88 -45.45 0.51 19.31
N ALA A 89 -44.26 0.87 18.83
CA ALA A 89 -43.06 0.99 19.65
C ALA A 89 -43.23 2.04 20.77
N HIS A 90 -43.78 3.21 20.44
CA HIS A 90 -44.06 4.26 21.41
C HIS A 90 -45.07 3.80 22.48
N ALA A 91 -46.17 3.15 22.09
CA ALA A 91 -47.16 2.65 23.04
C ALA A 91 -46.56 1.66 24.04
N LEU A 92 -45.76 0.71 23.56
CA LEU A 92 -45.06 -0.26 24.40
C LEU A 92 -44.12 0.42 25.41
N ILE A 93 -43.35 1.41 24.94
CA ILE A 93 -42.40 2.15 25.79
C ILE A 93 -43.16 3.00 26.83
N THR A 94 -44.25 3.67 26.44
CA THR A 94 -45.09 4.43 27.37
C THR A 94 -45.69 3.55 28.47
N GLU A 95 -46.11 2.33 28.14
CA GLU A 95 -46.60 1.37 29.12
C GLU A 95 -45.48 0.92 30.08
N ALA A 96 -44.35 0.48 29.52
CA ALA A 96 -43.19 0.02 30.29
C ALA A 96 -42.62 1.11 31.22
N HIS A 97 -42.63 2.37 30.78
CA HIS A 97 -42.09 3.51 31.53
C HIS A 97 -43.15 4.34 32.26
N SER A 98 -44.38 3.85 32.39
CA SER A 98 -45.46 4.56 33.11
C SER A 98 -45.11 4.91 34.57
N GLY A 99 -44.25 4.10 35.21
CA GLY A 99 -43.71 4.35 36.56
C GLY A 99 -42.30 4.93 36.61
N ALA A 100 -41.70 5.29 35.46
CA ALA A 100 -40.34 5.82 35.39
C ALA A 100 -40.26 7.26 35.93
N PRO A 101 -39.06 7.75 36.34
CA PRO A 101 -38.87 9.15 36.68
C PRO A 101 -39.38 10.09 35.58
N VAL A 102 -40.01 11.21 35.98
CA VAL A 102 -40.62 12.17 35.05
C VAL A 102 -39.68 12.68 33.96
N THR A 103 -38.36 12.70 34.22
CA THR A 103 -37.34 13.10 33.28
C THR A 103 -37.10 12.09 32.15
N ILE A 104 -37.31 10.79 32.39
CA ILE A 104 -37.25 9.74 31.37
C ILE A 104 -38.45 9.87 30.43
N ILE A 105 -39.65 9.96 31.01
CA ILE A 105 -40.90 10.12 30.27
C ILE A 105 -40.85 11.39 29.41
N LEU A 106 -40.37 12.50 29.96
CA LEU A 106 -40.23 13.76 29.25
C LEU A 106 -39.26 13.67 28.05
N GLU A 107 -38.12 13.01 28.22
CA GLU A 107 -37.14 12.82 27.12
C GLU A 107 -37.79 12.00 25.98
N GLU A 108 -38.57 10.96 26.32
CA GLU A 108 -39.29 10.10 25.37
C GLU A 108 -40.43 10.84 24.66
N GLU A 109 -41.20 11.66 25.38
CA GLU A 109 -42.24 12.51 24.79
C GLU A 109 -41.67 13.53 23.79
N ILE A 110 -40.54 14.15 24.11
CA ILE A 110 -39.86 15.10 23.20
C ILE A 110 -39.39 14.36 21.94
N LEU A 111 -38.84 13.14 22.08
CA LEU A 111 -38.42 12.30 20.96
C LEU A 111 -39.61 11.89 20.09
N TRP A 112 -40.74 11.52 20.69
CA TRP A 112 -41.97 11.20 19.98
C TRP A 112 -42.49 12.38 19.17
N LEU A 113 -42.58 13.58 19.77
CA LEU A 113 -43.04 14.80 19.10
C LEU A 113 -42.13 15.17 17.92
N ALA A 114 -40.81 15.01 18.08
CA ALA A 114 -39.84 15.27 17.03
C ALA A 114 -39.96 14.32 15.84
N LEU A 115 -40.21 13.02 16.08
CA LEU A 115 -40.30 12.02 15.01
C LEU A 115 -41.67 11.98 14.32
N THR A 116 -42.74 12.36 15.01
CA THR A 116 -44.11 12.37 14.45
C THR A 116 -44.46 13.70 13.78
N THR A 117 -43.82 14.79 14.17
CA THR A 117 -44.04 16.15 13.62
C THR A 117 -45.52 16.54 13.47
N PRO A 118 -46.39 16.36 14.49
CA PRO A 118 -47.76 16.85 14.42
C PRO A 118 -47.81 18.38 14.21
N PRO A 119 -48.93 18.93 13.71
CA PRO A 119 -49.11 20.38 13.68
C PRO A 119 -48.84 20.99 15.05
N GLY A 120 -47.88 21.92 15.14
CA GLY A 120 -47.46 22.52 16.41
C GLY A 120 -46.41 21.74 17.23
N ALA A 121 -45.79 20.68 16.69
CA ALA A 121 -44.79 19.87 17.40
C ALA A 121 -43.66 20.69 18.04
N LEU A 122 -43.11 21.66 17.31
CA LEU A 122 -42.04 22.53 17.82
C LEU A 122 -42.50 23.34 19.04
N GLN A 123 -43.72 23.87 19.00
CA GLN A 123 -44.31 24.60 20.12
C GLN A 123 -44.57 23.67 21.32
N ALA A 124 -45.06 22.46 21.08
CA ALA A 124 -45.23 21.47 22.14
C ALA A 124 -43.89 21.12 22.80
N ILE A 125 -42.83 20.89 22.02
CA ILE A 125 -41.47 20.61 22.54
C ILE A 125 -40.94 21.81 23.36
N GLU A 126 -41.11 23.03 22.86
CA GLU A 126 -40.77 24.27 23.57
C GLU A 126 -41.49 24.34 24.93
N GLU A 127 -42.80 24.10 24.98
CA GLU A 127 -43.60 24.11 26.21
C GLU A 127 -43.09 23.07 27.23
N ARG A 128 -42.77 21.85 26.79
CA ARG A 128 -42.21 20.79 27.65
C ARG A 128 -40.89 21.22 28.29
N LEU A 129 -40.01 21.81 27.50
CA LEU A 129 -38.71 22.31 27.98
C LEU A 129 -38.88 23.55 28.88
N ARG A 130 -39.84 24.45 28.60
CA ARG A 130 -40.16 25.59 29.47
C ARG A 130 -40.65 25.15 30.84
N LEU A 131 -41.41 24.05 30.94
CA LEU A 131 -41.81 23.49 32.24
C LEU A 131 -40.61 23.03 33.06
N VAL A 132 -39.60 22.42 32.43
CA VAL A 132 -38.34 22.07 33.12
C VAL A 132 -37.61 23.33 33.56
N LEU A 133 -37.53 24.33 32.69
CA LEU A 133 -36.87 25.60 33.00
C LEU A 133 -37.55 26.28 34.19
N GLY A 134 -38.87 26.40 34.20
CA GLY A 134 -39.62 26.97 35.32
C GLY A 134 -39.33 26.25 36.64
N LYS A 135 -39.43 24.92 36.66
CA LYS A 135 -39.12 24.11 37.87
C LYS A 135 -37.67 24.28 38.33
N LEU A 136 -36.73 24.41 37.39
CA LEU A 136 -35.32 24.63 37.69
C LEU A 136 -35.07 26.01 38.34
N LEU A 137 -35.91 27.01 38.01
CA LEU A 137 -35.81 28.38 38.52
C LEU A 137 -36.51 28.60 39.87
N GLU A 138 -37.56 27.84 40.19
CA GLU A 138 -38.31 27.95 41.46
C GLU A 138 -37.45 27.66 42.70
N ASP A 139 -36.57 26.66 42.65
CA ASP A 139 -35.56 26.41 43.67
C ASP A 139 -34.28 25.81 43.04
N PRO A 140 -33.27 26.64 42.74
CA PRO A 140 -32.05 26.21 42.06
C PRO A 140 -31.15 25.31 42.93
N VAL A 141 -31.33 25.32 44.27
CA VAL A 141 -30.53 24.53 45.21
C VAL A 141 -31.16 23.14 45.41
N ALA A 142 -32.50 23.06 45.51
CA ALA A 142 -33.22 21.80 45.64
C ALA A 142 -33.29 20.99 44.32
N HIS A 143 -33.30 21.63 43.15
CA HIS A 143 -33.51 20.95 41.87
C HIS A 143 -32.24 20.64 41.06
N ARG A 144 -31.08 20.47 41.74
CA ARG A 144 -29.82 20.02 41.11
C ARG A 144 -29.98 18.74 40.27
N GLY A 145 -30.95 17.87 40.60
CA GLY A 145 -31.26 16.67 39.82
C GLY A 145 -31.70 16.97 38.38
N LEU A 146 -32.53 18.00 38.16
CA LEU A 146 -32.98 18.41 36.82
C LEU A 146 -31.83 19.00 35.99
N ALA A 147 -30.96 19.80 36.62
CA ALA A 147 -29.75 20.30 35.97
C ALA A 147 -28.82 19.15 35.54
N HIS A 148 -28.60 18.15 36.42
CA HIS A 148 -27.79 16.99 36.09
C HIS A 148 -28.42 16.12 34.99
N TRP A 149 -29.74 15.94 35.03
CA TRP A 149 -30.47 15.26 33.96
C TRP A 149 -30.26 15.98 32.62
N PHE A 150 -30.56 17.28 32.55
CA PHE A 150 -30.44 18.05 31.30
C PHE A 150 -29.00 18.04 30.80
N ALA A 151 -28.00 18.13 31.69
CA ALA A 151 -26.59 18.03 31.32
C ALA A 151 -26.23 16.70 30.63
N GLY A 152 -26.91 15.60 30.99
CA GLY A 152 -26.78 14.31 30.33
C GLY A 152 -27.65 14.17 29.08
N ALA A 153 -28.88 14.68 29.11
CA ALA A 153 -29.88 14.54 28.05
C ALA A 153 -29.66 15.48 26.87
N ALA A 154 -29.02 16.64 27.07
CA ALA A 154 -28.91 17.70 26.07
C ALA A 154 -28.40 17.21 24.70
N ARG A 155 -27.42 16.29 24.67
CA ARG A 155 -26.87 15.74 23.41
C ARG A 155 -27.80 14.73 22.72
N ARG A 156 -28.65 14.06 23.49
CA ARG A 156 -29.56 13.00 23.02
C ARG A 156 -30.90 13.55 22.53
N LEU A 157 -31.26 14.76 22.99
CA LEU A 157 -32.45 15.46 22.53
C LEU A 157 -32.37 15.76 21.02
N PRO A 158 -33.51 15.68 20.31
CA PRO A 158 -33.58 15.82 18.86
C PRO A 158 -33.28 17.25 18.38
N ASP A 159 -32.98 17.41 17.09
CA ASP A 159 -32.57 18.71 16.52
C ASP A 159 -33.70 19.75 16.61
N GLU A 160 -34.96 19.30 16.56
CA GLU A 160 -36.15 20.11 16.80
C GLU A 160 -36.14 20.71 18.21
N ALA A 161 -35.77 19.92 19.21
CA ALA A 161 -35.62 20.40 20.58
C ALA A 161 -34.45 21.38 20.70
N GLN A 162 -33.31 21.08 20.07
CA GLN A 162 -32.14 21.97 20.08
C GLN A 162 -32.40 23.33 19.38
N ALA A 163 -33.40 23.39 18.50
CA ALA A 163 -33.83 24.62 17.83
C ALA A 163 -34.76 25.50 18.69
N THR A 164 -35.25 25.00 19.82
CA THR A 164 -36.14 25.75 20.73
C THR A 164 -35.37 26.78 21.56
N GLU A 165 -36.06 27.86 21.92
CA GLU A 165 -35.52 28.89 22.82
C GLU A 165 -35.32 28.31 24.22
N ALA A 166 -36.28 27.52 24.72
CA ALA A 166 -36.20 26.85 26.00
C ALA A 166 -34.96 25.96 26.15
N TYR A 167 -34.57 25.22 25.11
CA TYR A 167 -33.35 24.42 25.13
C TYR A 167 -32.10 25.29 25.30
N ALA A 168 -32.04 26.41 24.59
CA ALA A 168 -30.95 27.37 24.68
C ALA A 168 -30.86 27.93 26.11
N LEU A 169 -31.99 28.41 26.67
CA LEU A 169 -32.04 28.93 28.04
C LEU A 169 -31.66 27.86 29.08
N LEU A 170 -32.22 26.66 28.98
CA LEU A 170 -31.87 25.53 29.86
C LEU A 170 -30.38 25.21 29.81
N SER A 171 -29.76 25.26 28.64
CA SER A 171 -28.32 25.00 28.50
C SER A 171 -27.47 26.01 29.26
N PHE A 172 -27.82 27.30 29.21
CA PHE A 172 -27.08 28.34 29.93
C PHE A 172 -27.33 28.29 31.44
N VAL A 173 -28.60 28.16 31.87
CA VAL A 173 -28.96 28.08 33.29
C VAL A 173 -28.36 26.83 33.93
N THR A 174 -28.50 25.66 33.29
CA THR A 174 -27.92 24.40 33.76
C THR A 174 -26.40 24.49 33.86
N SER A 175 -25.73 25.12 32.86
CA SER A 175 -24.29 25.33 32.95
C SER A 175 -23.94 26.16 34.20
N GLY A 176 -24.58 27.32 34.40
CA GLY A 176 -24.34 28.17 35.56
C GLY A 176 -24.54 27.46 36.91
N LEU A 177 -25.64 26.71 37.06
CA LEU A 177 -25.96 25.97 38.29
C LEU A 177 -24.99 24.81 38.57
N LEU A 178 -24.40 24.22 37.53
CA LEU A 178 -23.38 23.17 37.65
C LEU A 178 -21.96 23.76 37.65
N ASP A 179 -21.80 24.93 38.27
CA ASP A 179 -20.54 25.65 38.40
C ASP A 179 -19.84 25.89 37.05
N GLY A 180 -20.62 26.23 36.01
CA GLY A 180 -20.28 26.35 34.57
C GLY A 180 -19.46 25.20 34.02
N ARG A 181 -19.87 23.99 34.41
CA ARG A 181 -19.62 22.79 33.64
C ARG A 181 -20.06 23.03 32.20
N ARG A 182 -19.20 22.67 31.26
CA ARG A 182 -19.56 22.64 29.84
C ARG A 182 -20.59 21.54 29.64
N LEU A 183 -21.74 21.88 29.08
CA LEU A 183 -22.67 20.87 28.62
C LEU A 183 -22.20 20.38 27.25
N ASN A 184 -22.32 19.08 27.00
CA ASN A 184 -22.08 18.51 25.68
C ASN A 184 -23.29 18.77 24.75
N ALA A 185 -23.76 20.01 24.74
CA ALA A 185 -24.85 20.50 23.91
C ALA A 185 -24.29 21.22 22.67
N PRO A 186 -24.96 21.14 21.51
CA PRO A 186 -24.66 22.03 20.39
C PRO A 186 -24.87 23.49 20.79
N GLU A 187 -24.09 24.39 20.18
CA GLU A 187 -24.24 25.82 20.44
C GLU A 187 -25.58 26.29 19.86
N PRO A 188 -26.43 26.95 20.67
CA PRO A 188 -27.73 27.41 20.19
C PRO A 188 -27.55 28.46 19.09
N LYS A 189 -28.38 28.35 18.04
CA LYS A 189 -28.29 29.19 16.83
C LYS A 189 -28.75 30.64 17.06
N GLN A 190 -29.66 30.84 18.01
CA GLN A 190 -30.17 32.16 18.43
C GLN A 190 -30.29 32.18 19.96
N LEU A 191 -29.88 33.29 20.58
CA LEU A 191 -29.94 33.49 22.02
C LEU A 191 -30.45 34.90 22.31
N PRO A 192 -31.63 35.04 22.94
CA PRO A 192 -32.07 36.33 23.44
C PRO A 192 -31.35 36.63 24.75
N LEU A 193 -30.33 37.50 24.70
CA LEU A 193 -29.61 37.98 25.90
C LEU A 193 -30.57 38.61 26.92
N ASP A 194 -31.63 39.27 26.45
CA ASP A 194 -32.65 39.86 27.32
C ASP A 194 -33.47 38.79 28.06
N ALA A 195 -33.75 37.64 27.43
CA ALA A 195 -34.41 36.52 28.10
C ALA A 195 -33.49 35.85 29.12
N LEU A 196 -32.20 35.68 28.76
CA LEU A 196 -31.18 35.14 29.66
C LEU A 196 -31.02 35.96 30.94
N ALA A 197 -31.01 37.29 30.84
CA ALA A 197 -30.91 38.17 32.00
C ALA A 197 -32.08 37.97 32.99
N ASN A 198 -33.27 37.60 32.49
CA ASN A 198 -34.45 37.36 33.32
C ASN A 198 -34.52 35.95 33.93
N VAL A 199 -33.80 34.98 33.35
CA VAL A 199 -33.86 33.57 33.78
C VAL A 199 -32.56 33.06 34.41
N LEU A 200 -31.50 33.86 34.47
CA LEU A 200 -30.28 33.48 35.18
C LEU A 200 -30.45 33.77 36.68
N PRO A 201 -30.41 32.76 37.57
CA PRO A 201 -30.51 32.99 39.00
C PRO A 201 -29.32 33.80 39.54
N ASP A 202 -29.59 34.72 40.49
CA ASP A 202 -28.56 35.49 41.20
C ASP A 202 -27.57 34.60 41.99
N SER A 203 -27.96 33.35 42.27
CA SER A 203 -27.14 32.35 42.95
C SER A 203 -25.99 31.78 42.09
N ILE A 204 -25.97 32.05 40.78
CA ILE A 204 -24.87 31.64 39.91
C ILE A 204 -23.59 32.41 40.29
N PRO A 205 -22.46 31.73 40.55
CA PRO A 205 -21.19 32.40 40.84
C PRO A 205 -20.79 33.38 39.74
N LYS A 206 -20.07 34.44 40.08
CA LYS A 206 -19.42 35.34 39.09
C LYS A 206 -17.99 34.89 38.80
N LEU A 207 -17.59 34.93 37.53
CA LEU A 207 -16.22 34.79 37.07
C LEU A 207 -15.65 36.18 36.79
N ARG A 208 -14.41 36.43 37.22
CA ARG A 208 -13.68 37.63 36.84
C ARG A 208 -12.88 37.38 35.55
N LEU A 209 -13.20 38.11 34.51
CA LEU A 209 -12.45 38.19 33.26
C LEU A 209 -11.71 39.52 33.13
N TRP A 210 -10.87 39.64 32.12
CA TRP A 210 -10.07 40.81 31.83
C TRP A 210 -10.25 41.21 30.37
N ALA A 211 -10.53 42.49 30.13
CA ALA A 211 -10.79 43.03 28.80
C ALA A 211 -9.90 44.23 28.47
N THR A 212 -9.56 44.41 27.20
CA THR A 212 -8.90 45.62 26.70
C THR A 212 -9.33 45.92 25.27
N LEU A 213 -9.33 47.20 24.89
CA LEU A 213 -9.62 47.65 23.52
C LEU A 213 -8.33 48.27 22.93
N THR A 214 -7.81 47.65 21.87
CA THR A 214 -6.57 48.02 21.18
C THR A 214 -6.84 48.48 19.74
N ASP A 215 -5.77 48.68 18.96
CA ASP A 215 -5.86 48.94 17.52
C ASP A 215 -6.35 47.72 16.71
N TYR A 216 -6.15 46.51 17.25
CA TYR A 216 -6.54 45.25 16.61
C TYR A 216 -7.97 44.80 16.97
N GLY A 217 -8.60 45.46 17.95
CA GLY A 217 -9.95 45.16 18.42
C GLY A 217 -10.03 44.97 19.94
N LEU A 218 -11.13 44.37 20.39
CA LEU A 218 -11.39 44.03 21.78
C LEU A 218 -10.82 42.65 22.10
N THR A 219 -9.98 42.55 23.11
CA THR A 219 -9.48 41.27 23.63
C THR A 219 -10.13 40.97 24.97
N LEU A 220 -10.67 39.76 25.12
CA LEU A 220 -11.23 39.20 26.36
C LEU A 220 -10.37 38.00 26.81
N ARG A 221 -10.00 37.91 28.08
CA ARG A 221 -9.17 36.80 28.62
C ARG A 221 -9.44 36.48 30.10
N PRO A 222 -9.07 35.29 30.59
CA PRO A 222 -9.28 34.89 31.99
C PRO A 222 -8.22 35.45 32.96
N ASP A 223 -6.99 35.66 32.49
CA ASP A 223 -5.87 36.02 33.37
C ASP A 223 -5.66 37.53 33.47
N LYS A 224 -5.35 37.98 34.70
CA LYS A 224 -4.96 39.37 34.95
C LYS A 224 -3.71 39.71 34.16
N SER A 225 -3.81 40.71 33.30
CA SER A 225 -2.71 41.21 32.48
C SER A 225 -2.60 42.71 32.60
N ARG A 226 -1.37 43.23 32.54
CA ARG A 226 -1.13 44.66 32.60
C ARG A 226 -1.86 45.32 31.43
N GLY A 227 -2.69 46.31 31.74
CA GLY A 227 -3.44 47.05 30.74
C GLY A 227 -4.83 46.53 30.40
N PHE A 228 -5.28 45.45 31.04
CA PHE A 228 -6.65 44.98 30.95
C PHE A 228 -7.47 45.46 32.15
N VAL A 229 -8.77 45.67 31.96
CA VAL A 229 -9.72 46.00 33.03
C VAL A 229 -10.55 44.78 33.40
N PRO A 230 -10.91 44.61 34.69
CA PRO A 230 -11.69 43.46 35.11
C PRO A 230 -13.16 43.60 34.67
N LEU A 231 -13.76 42.48 34.24
CA LEU A 231 -15.18 42.31 33.99
C LEU A 231 -15.69 41.19 34.90
N GLU A 232 -16.82 41.40 35.58
CA GLU A 232 -17.52 40.32 36.28
C GLU A 232 -18.65 39.79 35.41
N VAL A 233 -18.65 38.47 35.19
CA VAL A 233 -19.61 37.78 34.31
C VAL A 233 -20.18 36.56 35.02
N PRO A 234 -21.40 36.12 34.73
CA PRO A 234 -21.92 34.85 35.22
C PRO A 234 -20.99 33.70 34.83
N ARG A 235 -20.72 32.78 35.76
CA ARG A 235 -19.81 31.65 35.55
C ARG A 235 -20.49 30.56 34.69
N THR A 236 -20.91 30.87 33.47
CA THR A 236 -21.49 29.92 32.48
C THR A 236 -20.40 29.31 31.57
N ASN A 237 -20.78 28.38 30.69
CA ASN A 237 -19.88 27.82 29.68
C ASN A 237 -20.66 27.41 28.40
N PRO A 238 -20.58 28.20 27.31
CA PRO A 238 -19.71 29.36 27.13
C PRO A 238 -20.15 30.60 27.94
N LEU A 239 -19.23 31.54 28.12
CA LEU A 239 -19.52 32.90 28.57
C LEU A 239 -20.07 33.68 27.37
N LEU A 240 -21.07 34.53 27.57
CA LEU A 240 -21.77 35.23 26.50
C LEU A 240 -21.75 36.74 26.72
N PHE A 241 -21.49 37.46 25.64
CA PHE A 241 -21.46 38.93 25.59
C PHE A 241 -22.23 39.45 24.37
N GLU A 242 -22.95 40.55 24.54
CA GLU A 242 -23.22 41.47 23.45
C GLU A 242 -22.09 42.50 23.40
N VAL A 243 -21.48 42.66 22.24
CA VAL A 243 -20.44 43.66 21.99
C VAL A 243 -21.02 44.69 21.05
N ARG A 244 -21.21 45.92 21.52
CA ARG A 244 -21.81 47.02 20.75
C ARG A 244 -20.77 48.12 20.53
N PRO A 245 -20.04 48.10 19.40
CA PRO A 245 -19.15 49.19 19.05
C PRO A 245 -19.96 50.43 18.68
N LEU A 246 -19.44 51.63 19.00
CA LEU A 246 -20.13 52.87 18.67
C LEU A 246 -20.17 53.06 17.13
N GLY A 247 -21.38 53.13 16.57
CA GLY A 247 -21.61 53.30 15.13
C GLY A 247 -21.59 52.01 14.30
N GLU A 248 -21.45 50.83 14.94
CA GLU A 248 -21.48 49.52 14.29
C GLU A 248 -22.63 48.67 14.87
N PRO A 249 -23.17 47.69 14.12
CA PRO A 249 -24.17 46.77 14.67
C PRO A 249 -23.61 45.94 15.82
N PRO A 250 -24.45 45.55 16.81
CA PRO A 250 -24.03 44.69 17.90
C PRO A 250 -23.59 43.31 17.40
N GLN A 251 -22.56 42.76 18.03
CA GLN A 251 -21.98 41.45 17.75
C GLN A 251 -22.13 40.56 18.98
N PHE A 252 -22.65 39.35 18.81
CA PHE A 252 -22.70 38.36 19.88
C PHE A 252 -21.37 37.60 19.97
N VAL A 253 -20.78 37.55 21.15
CA VAL A 253 -19.46 36.94 21.38
C VAL A 253 -19.57 35.88 22.47
N THR A 254 -19.27 34.64 22.09
CA THR A 254 -19.12 33.50 23.01
C THR A 254 -17.65 33.32 23.39
N LEU A 255 -17.35 32.99 24.65
CA LEU A 255 -15.98 32.78 25.15
C LEU A 255 -15.92 31.57 26.07
N ARG A 256 -15.00 30.61 25.84
CA ARG A 256 -14.75 29.54 26.83
C ARG A 256 -14.00 30.09 28.03
N ARG A 257 -14.22 29.51 29.21
CA ARG A 257 -13.67 30.02 30.49
C ARG A 257 -12.15 30.23 30.53
N SER A 258 -11.38 29.46 29.77
CA SER A 258 -9.92 29.56 29.70
C SER A 258 -9.41 30.15 28.38
N GLU A 259 -10.32 30.57 27.51
CA GLU A 259 -10.01 31.08 26.19
C GLU A 259 -9.69 32.57 26.25
N THR A 260 -8.75 33.00 25.41
CA THR A 260 -8.58 34.40 25.07
C THR A 260 -9.24 34.61 23.73
N LYS A 261 -10.10 35.62 23.59
CA LYS A 261 -10.79 35.91 22.33
C LYS A 261 -10.58 37.35 21.92
N ASP A 262 -10.18 37.52 20.67
CA ASP A 262 -10.07 38.81 20.01
C ASP A 262 -11.28 39.02 19.09
N VAL A 263 -11.92 40.17 19.27
CA VAL A 263 -13.09 40.61 18.51
C VAL A 263 -12.65 41.82 17.70
N ARG A 264 -12.68 41.70 16.37
CA ARG A 264 -12.30 42.81 15.49
C ARG A 264 -13.33 43.94 15.61
N ILE A 265 -12.87 45.10 16.03
CA ILE A 265 -13.69 46.30 16.21
C ILE A 265 -12.96 47.47 15.58
N LYS A 266 -13.65 48.27 14.77
CA LYS A 266 -13.08 49.47 14.14
C LYS A 266 -13.25 50.70 15.02
N SER A 267 -14.35 50.75 15.77
CA SER A 267 -14.67 51.84 16.70
C SER A 267 -13.68 51.96 17.88
N GLY A 268 -13.39 53.20 18.29
CA GLY A 268 -12.54 53.49 19.45
C GLY A 268 -13.25 53.33 20.80
N VAL A 269 -14.55 53.04 20.81
CA VAL A 269 -15.36 52.84 22.02
C VAL A 269 -16.28 51.64 21.81
N VAL A 270 -16.37 50.77 22.81
CA VAL A 270 -17.26 49.60 22.79
C VAL A 270 -18.05 49.49 24.09
N GLU A 271 -19.33 49.16 23.99
CA GLU A 271 -20.18 48.75 25.11
C GLU A 271 -20.30 47.23 25.12
N LEU A 272 -20.22 46.63 26.31
CA LEU A 272 -20.31 45.19 26.53
C LEU A 272 -21.49 44.91 27.46
N ARG A 273 -22.40 44.04 27.05
CA ARG A 273 -23.47 43.52 27.91
C ARG A 273 -23.20 42.04 28.22
N THR A 274 -23.20 41.66 29.50
CA THR A 274 -23.04 40.25 29.93
C THR A 274 -24.37 39.50 29.85
N ALA A 275 -24.34 38.17 30.00
CA ALA A 275 -25.55 37.34 30.09
C ALA A 275 -26.48 37.71 31.25
N ALA A 276 -25.96 38.26 32.35
CA ALA A 276 -26.76 38.76 33.47
C ALA A 276 -27.26 40.20 33.26
N GLY A 277 -26.99 40.81 32.10
CA GLY A 277 -27.40 42.18 31.79
C GLY A 277 -26.44 43.26 32.26
N ASP A 278 -25.32 42.93 32.91
CA ASP A 278 -24.31 43.91 33.34
C ASP A 278 -23.72 44.66 32.13
N LEU A 279 -23.61 45.99 32.23
CA LEU A 279 -23.10 46.86 31.16
C LEU A 279 -21.72 47.43 31.49
N TYR A 280 -20.77 47.27 30.57
CA TYR A 280 -19.41 47.82 30.67
C TYR A 280 -19.09 48.67 29.45
N ARG A 281 -18.33 49.75 29.64
CA ARG A 281 -17.89 50.63 28.53
C ARG A 281 -16.38 50.73 28.49
N LEU A 282 -15.80 50.34 27.36
CA LEU A 282 -14.35 50.36 27.14
C LEU A 282 -13.99 51.41 26.09
N ARG A 283 -12.85 52.07 26.29
CA ARG A 283 -12.28 53.04 25.36
C ARG A 283 -10.89 52.56 24.92
N ARG A 284 -10.55 52.82 23.65
CA ARG A 284 -9.26 52.43 23.06
C ARG A 284 -8.13 53.08 23.85
N ARG A 285 -7.14 52.27 24.23
CA ARG A 285 -5.93 52.80 24.84
C ARG A 285 -5.07 53.51 23.79
N PRO A 286 -4.53 54.69 24.07
CA PRO A 286 -3.50 55.30 23.22
C PRO A 286 -2.30 54.35 23.10
N ARG A 287 -1.75 54.24 21.90
CA ARG A 287 -0.58 53.40 21.59
C ARG A 287 0.63 53.97 22.33
N GLU A 288 1.07 53.31 23.41
CA GLU A 288 2.48 53.39 23.78
C GLU A 288 3.24 52.59 22.71
N LEU A 289 3.94 53.30 21.82
CA LEU A 289 4.89 52.70 20.88
C LEU A 289 6.01 52.03 21.69
N SER A 290 5.80 50.79 22.12
CA SER A 290 6.87 49.97 22.64
C SER A 290 7.68 49.46 21.44
N SER A 291 8.94 49.87 21.38
CA SER A 291 9.93 49.53 20.34
C SER A 291 10.46 48.10 20.47
N ALA A 292 9.73 47.18 21.10
CA ALA A 292 10.24 45.87 21.47
C ALA A 292 9.38 44.76 20.85
N GLY A 293 9.42 44.60 19.52
CA GLY A 293 8.96 43.37 18.85
C GLY A 293 9.68 42.12 19.39
N MET A 294 9.08 40.94 19.27
CA MET A 294 9.80 39.70 19.60
C MET A 294 11.02 39.57 18.68
N LYS A 295 12.16 39.22 19.28
CA LYS A 295 13.44 39.12 18.58
C LYS A 295 13.64 37.69 18.10
N GLY A 296 13.93 37.50 16.82
CA GLY A 296 14.05 36.15 16.28
C GLY A 296 14.68 36.05 14.89
N LEU A 297 15.23 34.88 14.61
CA LEU A 297 15.82 34.50 13.33
C LEU A 297 14.89 33.48 12.65
N VAL A 298 14.46 33.79 11.43
CA VAL A 298 13.67 32.89 10.60
C VAL A 298 14.53 32.36 9.46
N MET A 299 14.71 31.05 9.40
CA MET A 299 15.49 30.35 8.40
C MET A 299 14.62 29.51 7.49
N GLY A 300 14.85 29.60 6.18
CA GLY A 300 14.15 28.82 5.16
C GLY A 300 15.12 27.86 4.49
N PHE A 301 14.65 26.68 4.09
CA PHE A 301 15.46 25.67 3.41
C PHE A 301 14.82 25.23 2.09
N GLY A 302 15.54 25.43 0.99
CA GLY A 302 15.08 25.15 -0.37
C GLY A 302 13.94 26.06 -0.85
N GLY A 303 13.36 25.73 -2.01
CA GLY A 303 12.31 26.54 -2.66
C GLY A 303 11.10 26.84 -1.78
N THR A 304 10.55 25.84 -1.07
CA THR A 304 9.43 26.06 -0.13
C THR A 304 9.78 27.06 0.98
N GLY A 305 10.99 26.96 1.55
CA GLY A 305 11.48 27.93 2.52
C GLY A 305 11.56 29.32 1.93
N ALA A 306 12.05 29.46 0.69
CA ALA A 306 12.14 30.74 0.00
C ALA A 306 10.77 31.44 -0.13
N TYR A 307 9.72 30.70 -0.53
CA TYR A 307 8.37 31.27 -0.67
C TYR A 307 7.79 31.73 0.67
N VAL A 308 7.89 30.90 1.72
CA VAL A 308 7.35 31.26 3.03
C VAL A 308 8.10 32.43 3.66
N LEU A 309 9.43 32.46 3.57
CA LEU A 309 10.23 33.57 4.09
C LEU A 309 9.94 34.88 3.35
N THR A 310 9.81 34.82 2.01
CA THR A 310 9.48 36.01 1.20
C THR A 310 8.13 36.59 1.61
N ALA A 311 7.08 35.76 1.70
CA ALA A 311 5.76 36.20 2.14
C ALA A 311 5.75 36.73 3.59
N LEU A 312 6.53 36.12 4.49
CA LEU A 312 6.62 36.58 5.88
C LEU A 312 7.35 37.92 6.00
N LYS A 313 8.39 38.13 5.19
CA LYS A 313 9.11 39.41 5.12
C LYS A 313 8.21 40.52 4.59
N GLU A 314 7.43 40.25 3.55
CA GLU A 314 6.40 41.19 3.05
C GLU A 314 5.43 41.61 4.16
N LEU A 315 4.88 40.65 4.90
CA LEU A 315 3.97 40.94 6.01
C LEU A 315 4.64 41.78 7.11
N ALA A 316 5.92 41.50 7.43
CA ALA A 316 6.67 42.25 8.42
C ALA A 316 6.90 43.71 7.97
N VAL A 317 7.29 43.92 6.71
CA VAL A 317 7.48 45.27 6.14
C VAL A 317 6.14 46.02 6.08
N LEU A 318 5.06 45.37 5.64
CA LEU A 318 3.72 45.97 5.63
C LEU A 318 3.26 46.40 7.04
N LYS A 319 3.57 45.60 8.06
CA LYS A 319 3.18 45.90 9.45
C LYS A 319 4.01 47.01 10.09
N HIS A 320 5.31 47.06 9.80
CA HIS A 320 6.27 47.94 10.48
C HIS A 320 6.78 49.11 9.63
N VAL A 321 6.31 49.24 8.37
CA VAL A 321 6.76 50.19 7.34
C VAL A 321 8.20 49.94 6.87
N HIS A 322 9.09 49.50 7.76
CA HIS A 322 10.45 49.06 7.49
C HIS A 322 10.71 47.73 8.20
N MET A 323 11.72 46.99 7.73
CA MET A 323 12.11 45.73 8.35
C MET A 323 12.63 45.95 9.79
N PRO A 324 12.04 45.33 10.83
CA PRO A 324 12.51 45.50 12.19
C PRO A 324 13.93 44.95 12.40
N GLU A 325 14.81 45.70 13.04
CA GLU A 325 16.19 45.25 13.35
C GLU A 325 16.24 43.98 14.21
N THR A 326 15.16 43.73 14.95
CA THR A 326 14.97 42.59 15.85
C THR A 326 14.61 41.29 15.14
N MET A 327 14.30 41.32 13.84
CA MET A 327 13.95 40.14 13.06
C MET A 327 14.95 39.96 11.91
N LYS A 328 15.49 38.75 11.77
CA LYS A 328 16.46 38.42 10.72
C LYS A 328 15.95 37.25 9.89
N PHE A 329 16.20 37.30 8.57
CA PHE A 329 15.86 36.23 7.63
C PHE A 329 17.13 35.61 7.05
N LEU A 330 17.13 34.30 6.86
CA LEU A 330 18.23 33.60 6.19
C LEU A 330 17.73 32.37 5.41
N LEU A 331 17.85 32.42 4.09
CA LEU A 331 17.49 31.34 3.18
C LEU A 331 18.71 30.48 2.86
N PHE A 332 18.62 29.17 3.09
CA PHE A 332 19.62 28.19 2.68
C PHE A 332 19.14 27.45 1.44
N ASP A 333 19.93 27.52 0.37
CA ASP A 333 19.66 26.75 -0.84
C ASP A 333 20.96 26.39 -1.55
N THR A 334 20.84 25.47 -2.49
CA THR A 334 21.90 24.86 -3.29
C THR A 334 22.10 25.54 -4.66
N ILE A 335 21.40 26.65 -4.92
CA ILE A 335 21.41 27.35 -6.21
C ILE A 335 22.53 28.39 -6.25
N ALA A 336 23.53 28.18 -7.12
CA ALA A 336 24.54 29.20 -7.36
C ALA A 336 23.94 30.48 -7.98
N ASP A 337 24.50 31.64 -7.63
CA ASP A 337 24.09 32.96 -8.15
C ASP A 337 22.61 33.31 -7.98
N TRP A 338 21.98 32.80 -6.92
CA TRP A 338 20.56 33.00 -6.60
C TRP A 338 20.11 34.47 -6.69
N ARG A 339 18.96 34.70 -7.34
CA ARG A 339 18.27 36.00 -7.41
C ARG A 339 16.75 35.84 -7.29
N PRO A 340 16.05 36.76 -6.60
CA PRO A 340 14.58 36.74 -6.53
C PRO A 340 13.93 36.77 -7.93
N GLY A 341 13.00 35.86 -8.19
CA GLY A 341 12.20 35.84 -9.42
C GLY A 341 12.92 35.32 -10.67
N GLN A 342 14.19 34.90 -10.57
CA GLN A 342 14.93 34.27 -11.67
C GLN A 342 14.32 32.91 -12.02
N LYS A 343 14.37 32.55 -13.31
CA LYS A 343 14.05 31.20 -13.77
C LYS A 343 15.28 30.31 -13.73
N VAL A 344 15.15 29.11 -13.20
CA VAL A 344 16.23 28.13 -13.11
C VAL A 344 15.74 26.75 -13.53
N GLN A 345 16.58 26.00 -14.23
CA GLN A 345 16.33 24.58 -14.51
C GLN A 345 16.93 23.75 -13.38
N LEU A 346 16.08 23.09 -12.58
CA LEU A 346 16.54 22.24 -11.49
C LEU A 346 16.80 20.82 -11.98
N VAL A 347 17.85 20.20 -11.43
CA VAL A 347 18.14 18.78 -11.73
C VAL A 347 17.04 17.89 -11.15
N GLY A 348 16.46 17.04 -12.00
CA GLY A 348 15.35 16.16 -11.65
C GLY A 348 13.95 16.79 -11.77
N GLY A 349 13.84 18.04 -12.23
CA GLY A 349 12.58 18.67 -12.65
C GLY A 349 12.43 18.69 -14.17
N GLU A 350 11.21 18.48 -14.67
CA GLU A 350 10.90 18.48 -16.11
C GLU A 350 10.75 19.90 -16.71
N ALA A 351 10.60 20.93 -15.87
CA ALA A 351 10.32 22.31 -16.29
C ALA A 351 11.19 23.35 -15.55
N GLU A 352 11.36 24.53 -16.17
CA GLU A 352 11.97 25.69 -15.51
C GLU A 352 11.11 26.18 -14.35
N GLU A 353 11.72 26.37 -13.17
CA GLU A 353 11.04 26.88 -11.98
C GLU A 353 11.39 28.36 -11.78
N ARG A 354 10.39 29.18 -11.42
CA ARG A 354 10.60 30.59 -11.08
C ARG A 354 10.80 30.73 -9.58
N LEU A 355 11.94 31.25 -9.17
CA LEU A 355 12.26 31.44 -7.75
C LEU A 355 11.35 32.49 -7.09
N ALA A 356 11.12 32.33 -5.78
CA ALA A 356 10.27 33.22 -4.99
C ALA A 356 10.68 34.69 -5.11
N ARG A 357 9.68 35.58 -5.21
CA ARG A 357 9.84 37.03 -5.25
C ARG A 357 8.56 37.71 -4.76
N SER A 358 8.73 38.82 -4.06
CA SER A 358 7.65 39.72 -3.66
C SER A 358 7.14 40.58 -4.82
N GLU A 359 5.85 40.92 -4.80
CA GLU A 359 5.27 41.93 -5.69
C GLU A 359 6.01 43.27 -5.57
N ASP A 360 6.29 43.71 -4.35
CA ASP A 360 7.22 44.80 -4.06
C ASP A 360 8.65 44.26 -3.97
N THR A 361 9.48 44.59 -4.96
CA THR A 361 10.89 44.16 -5.01
C THR A 361 11.70 44.52 -3.79
N SER A 362 11.37 45.62 -3.10
CA SER A 362 12.09 46.06 -1.89
C SER A 362 11.87 45.12 -0.69
N SER A 363 10.78 44.34 -0.73
CA SER A 363 10.41 43.37 0.30
C SER A 363 10.87 41.93 0.00
N SER A 364 11.53 41.69 -1.15
CA SER A 364 12.13 40.38 -1.46
C SER A 364 13.35 40.08 -0.58
N LEU A 365 13.73 38.80 -0.48
CA LEU A 365 14.96 38.41 0.21
C LEU A 365 16.21 38.95 -0.51
N ASP A 366 17.15 39.49 0.27
CA ASP A 366 18.39 40.06 -0.21
C ASP A 366 19.46 38.98 -0.47
N ARG A 367 20.02 38.99 -1.68
CA ARG A 367 20.98 37.97 -2.15
C ARG A 367 22.32 37.95 -1.42
N TYR A 368 22.70 39.02 -0.73
CA TYR A 368 24.02 39.13 -0.09
C TYR A 368 23.96 38.96 1.42
N THR A 369 22.82 39.32 2.03
CA THR A 369 22.66 39.35 3.49
C THR A 369 21.70 38.29 4.01
N GLU A 370 20.70 37.90 3.22
CA GLU A 370 19.62 36.98 3.61
C GLU A 370 19.64 35.66 2.83
N TYR A 371 20.63 35.43 1.95
CA TYR A 371 20.84 34.17 1.24
C TYR A 371 22.17 33.51 1.64
N PHE A 372 22.13 32.20 1.89
CA PHE A 372 23.29 31.38 2.19
C PHE A 372 23.38 30.23 1.18
N TYR A 373 24.42 30.27 0.36
CA TYR A 373 24.69 29.24 -0.64
C TYR A 373 25.31 27.99 0.00
N LEU A 374 24.62 26.86 -0.12
CA LEU A 374 25.11 25.53 0.26
C LEU A 374 25.96 24.96 -0.89
N GLY A 375 27.20 25.45 -1.00
CA GLY A 375 28.09 25.09 -2.09
C GLY A 375 28.77 23.74 -1.95
N ASP A 376 29.26 23.22 -3.08
CA ASP A 376 30.20 22.10 -3.12
C ASP A 376 31.62 22.63 -3.32
N TYR A 377 32.55 22.14 -2.52
CA TYR A 377 33.95 22.55 -2.55
C TYR A 377 34.85 21.33 -2.60
N GLU A 378 36.09 21.45 -3.05
CA GLU A 378 37.00 20.29 -3.06
C GLU A 378 37.19 19.68 -1.65
N PRO A 379 37.24 18.35 -1.52
CA PRO A 379 36.80 17.37 -2.51
C PRO A 379 35.28 17.45 -2.74
N VAL A 380 34.87 17.54 -4.00
CA VAL A 380 33.46 17.64 -4.41
C VAL A 380 32.67 16.35 -4.15
N LEU A 381 31.34 16.41 -4.19
CA LEU A 381 30.43 15.28 -3.95
C LEU A 381 30.82 14.02 -4.73
N LYS A 382 31.15 14.16 -6.02
CA LYS A 382 31.55 13.03 -6.88
C LYS A 382 32.78 12.30 -6.35
N ARG A 383 33.82 13.04 -5.94
CA ARG A 383 35.04 12.44 -5.37
C ARG A 383 34.75 11.70 -4.07
N HIS A 384 33.86 12.23 -3.23
CA HIS A 384 33.41 11.49 -2.05
C HIS A 384 32.72 10.18 -2.43
N ILE A 385 31.87 10.17 -3.44
CA ILE A 385 31.12 8.98 -3.85
C ILE A 385 32.04 7.91 -4.47
N TYR A 386 32.86 8.29 -5.45
CA TYR A 386 33.62 7.35 -6.26
C TYR A 386 35.01 7.04 -5.70
N ASP A 387 35.69 8.02 -5.11
CA ASP A 387 37.10 7.87 -4.72
C ASP A 387 37.25 7.54 -3.22
N TYR A 388 36.46 8.17 -2.36
CA TYR A 388 36.69 8.11 -0.91
C TYR A 388 35.76 7.17 -0.14
N LEU A 389 34.44 7.23 -0.39
CA LEU A 389 33.42 6.44 0.32
C LEU A 389 32.99 5.20 -0.47
N SER A 390 33.65 4.91 -1.59
CA SER A 390 33.45 3.67 -2.34
C SER A 390 34.12 2.48 -1.62
N PRO A 391 33.77 1.22 -1.95
CA PRO A 391 34.44 0.05 -1.37
C PRO A 391 35.95 -0.02 -1.63
N ALA A 392 36.44 0.63 -2.69
CA ALA A 392 37.86 0.72 -3.02
C ALA A 392 38.57 1.93 -2.38
N GLY A 393 37.80 2.85 -1.77
CA GLY A 393 38.30 4.06 -1.14
C GLY A 393 38.75 3.87 0.31
N SER A 394 38.74 4.95 1.07
CA SER A 394 39.06 4.95 2.51
C SER A 394 37.92 5.62 3.31
N PRO A 395 36.77 4.95 3.50
CA PRO A 395 35.62 5.53 4.20
C PRO A 395 35.94 5.99 5.63
N ASP A 396 36.88 5.31 6.30
CA ASP A 396 37.32 5.65 7.65
C ASP A 396 38.02 7.02 7.76
N ALA A 397 38.50 7.59 6.65
CA ALA A 397 39.01 8.96 6.62
C ALA A 397 37.90 10.02 6.73
N TYR A 398 36.64 9.62 6.54
CA TYR A 398 35.45 10.48 6.57
C TYR A 398 34.39 9.93 7.53
N PRO A 399 34.71 9.80 8.84
CA PRO A 399 33.82 9.16 9.82
C PRO A 399 32.48 9.88 9.98
N HIS A 400 32.44 11.19 9.74
CA HIS A 400 31.23 12.02 9.78
C HIS A 400 30.26 11.77 8.60
N LEU A 401 30.69 11.10 7.52
CA LEU A 401 29.86 10.81 6.35
C LEU A 401 29.55 9.32 6.19
N LYS A 402 30.51 8.44 6.52
CA LYS A 402 30.50 7.03 6.14
C LYS A 402 29.28 6.23 6.61
N ASP A 403 28.70 6.57 7.77
CA ASP A 403 27.64 5.76 8.40
C ASP A 403 26.23 6.05 7.84
N TRP A 404 25.99 7.24 7.29
CA TRP A 404 24.66 7.65 6.81
C TRP A 404 24.63 7.99 5.32
N PHE A 405 25.77 8.31 4.70
CA PHE A 405 25.84 8.69 3.28
C PHE A 405 26.10 7.45 2.41
N HIS A 406 25.09 7.02 1.65
CA HIS A 406 25.11 5.75 0.91
C HIS A 406 25.84 5.86 -0.43
N ALA A 407 27.14 6.18 -0.39
CA ALA A 407 27.96 6.34 -1.60
C ALA A 407 27.91 5.13 -2.56
N PRO A 408 27.99 3.85 -2.12
CA PRO A 408 27.90 2.71 -3.03
C PRO A 408 26.55 2.58 -3.74
N TRP A 409 25.48 3.09 -3.14
CA TRP A 409 24.16 3.11 -3.78
C TRP A 409 24.10 4.22 -4.83
N PHE A 410 24.59 5.42 -4.50
CA PHE A 410 24.64 6.56 -5.43
C PHE A 410 25.45 6.24 -6.68
N SER A 411 26.64 5.64 -6.52
CA SER A 411 27.52 5.31 -7.65
C SER A 411 26.90 4.34 -8.65
N ARG A 412 25.93 3.52 -8.21
CA ARG A 412 25.26 2.49 -9.02
C ARG A 412 23.91 2.91 -9.57
N ASN A 413 23.16 3.77 -8.86
CA ASN A 413 21.74 4.01 -9.13
C ASN A 413 21.40 5.43 -9.56
N VAL A 414 22.35 6.37 -9.45
CA VAL A 414 22.10 7.78 -9.81
C VAL A 414 23.06 8.19 -10.91
N ARG A 415 22.53 8.82 -11.96
CA ARG A 415 23.33 9.28 -13.10
C ARG A 415 24.36 10.29 -12.63
N GLU A 416 25.56 10.22 -13.19
CA GLU A 416 26.67 11.07 -12.76
C GLU A 416 26.38 12.57 -12.93
N SER A 417 25.55 12.96 -13.92
CA SER A 417 25.09 14.34 -14.11
C SER A 417 24.18 14.85 -13.00
N GLN A 418 23.50 13.94 -12.28
CA GLN A 418 22.62 14.25 -11.15
C GLN A 418 23.36 14.29 -9.81
N LEU A 419 24.61 13.83 -9.76
CA LEU A 419 25.48 13.87 -8.58
C LEU A 419 26.19 15.22 -8.48
N ASN A 420 25.40 16.28 -8.29
CA ASN A 420 25.92 17.61 -8.03
C ASN A 420 25.11 18.30 -6.92
N VAL A 421 25.73 19.27 -6.26
CA VAL A 421 25.03 20.13 -5.30
C VAL A 421 24.64 21.48 -5.94
N VAL A 422 25.29 21.90 -7.03
CA VAL A 422 25.24 23.28 -7.55
C VAL A 422 23.91 23.64 -8.25
N THR A 423 23.19 22.67 -8.80
CA THR A 423 21.93 22.90 -9.54
C THR A 423 20.72 22.25 -8.85
N GLY A 424 20.79 22.16 -7.52
CA GLY A 424 19.77 21.56 -6.68
C GLY A 424 20.16 20.18 -6.17
N ALA A 425 19.58 19.76 -5.05
CA ALA A 425 19.84 18.45 -4.44
C ALA A 425 19.27 17.25 -5.24
N ALA A 426 18.88 17.42 -6.51
CA ALA A 426 18.30 16.40 -7.40
C ALA A 426 17.11 15.61 -6.78
N GLN A 427 16.33 16.27 -5.92
CA GLN A 427 15.30 15.63 -5.08
C GLN A 427 15.85 14.53 -4.15
N GLN A 428 17.17 14.42 -3.93
CA GLN A 428 17.79 13.44 -3.04
C GLN A 428 18.09 14.04 -1.67
N ARG A 429 17.45 13.51 -0.62
CA ARG A 429 17.62 13.98 0.76
C ARG A 429 19.07 13.90 1.25
N GLN A 430 19.78 12.82 0.91
CA GLN A 430 21.18 12.65 1.34
C GLN A 430 22.12 13.69 0.71
N ILE A 431 21.84 14.18 -0.51
CA ILE A 431 22.61 15.25 -1.15
C ILE A 431 22.37 16.58 -0.43
N GLY A 432 21.11 16.90 -0.11
CA GLY A 432 20.79 18.10 0.69
C GLY A 432 21.45 18.07 2.07
N ARG A 433 21.47 16.91 2.73
CA ARG A 433 22.17 16.71 4.00
C ARG A 433 23.69 16.84 3.85
N TYR A 434 24.27 16.24 2.82
CA TYR A 434 25.71 16.35 2.52
C TYR A 434 26.13 17.82 2.37
N ALA A 435 25.30 18.63 1.70
CA ALA A 435 25.55 20.06 1.53
C ALA A 435 25.64 20.81 2.87
N MET A 436 24.82 20.44 3.87
CA MET A 436 24.94 21.00 5.23
C MET A 436 26.27 20.62 5.90
N PHE A 437 26.68 19.35 5.80
CA PHE A 437 27.96 18.88 6.36
C PHE A 437 29.14 19.59 5.71
N LYS A 438 29.11 19.74 4.39
CA LYS A 438 30.17 20.42 3.63
C LYS A 438 30.33 21.90 4.00
N ASN A 439 29.26 22.53 4.47
CA ASN A 439 29.22 23.96 4.81
C ASN A 439 29.17 24.24 6.32
N ALA A 440 29.26 23.22 7.18
CA ALA A 440 28.97 23.33 8.61
C ALA A 440 29.73 24.45 9.32
N GLU A 441 31.04 24.58 9.08
CA GLU A 441 31.88 25.64 9.68
C GLU A 441 31.36 27.04 9.32
N LYS A 442 31.17 27.32 8.02
CA LYS A 442 30.66 28.60 7.53
C LYS A 442 29.26 28.91 8.04
N ILE A 443 28.40 27.89 8.13
CA ILE A 443 27.06 28.01 8.71
C ILE A 443 27.16 28.43 10.17
N VAL A 444 27.99 27.75 10.96
CA VAL A 444 28.18 28.04 12.39
C VAL A 444 28.73 29.44 12.61
N GLU A 445 29.71 29.89 11.81
CA GLU A 445 30.24 31.25 11.88
C GLU A 445 29.17 32.32 11.60
N ARG A 446 28.41 32.14 10.53
CA ARG A 446 27.32 33.05 10.14
C ARG A 446 26.25 33.11 11.23
N LEU A 447 25.80 31.96 11.71
CA LEU A 447 24.78 31.87 12.75
C LEU A 447 25.27 32.45 14.08
N ARG A 448 26.54 32.23 14.45
CA ARG A 448 27.12 32.78 15.68
C ARG A 448 27.10 34.30 15.68
N SER A 449 27.41 34.94 14.55
CA SER A 449 27.30 36.39 14.41
C SER A 449 25.88 36.89 14.62
N ILE A 450 24.90 36.27 13.95
CA ILE A 450 23.48 36.67 14.01
C ILE A 450 22.91 36.46 15.41
N ILE A 451 23.18 35.29 16.02
CA ILE A 451 22.68 34.95 17.36
C ILE A 451 23.26 35.89 18.40
N ARG A 452 24.54 36.26 18.31
CA ARG A 452 25.15 37.25 19.22
C ARG A 452 24.50 38.62 19.12
N GLU A 453 24.23 39.09 17.90
CA GLU A 453 23.53 40.36 17.66
C GLU A 453 22.13 40.34 18.28
N LEU A 454 21.33 39.31 17.97
CA LEU A 454 19.98 39.14 18.52
C LEU A 454 20.00 38.98 20.05
N SER A 455 20.94 38.21 20.59
CA SER A 455 21.09 38.01 22.04
C SER A 455 21.42 39.33 22.75
N TYR A 456 22.28 40.17 22.18
CA TYR A 456 22.54 41.50 22.74
C TYR A 456 21.28 42.37 22.74
N GLN A 457 20.55 42.37 21.62
CA GLN A 457 19.30 43.13 21.51
C GLN A 457 18.23 42.61 22.49
N THR A 458 18.15 41.31 22.77
CA THR A 458 17.17 40.70 23.70
C THR A 458 17.39 41.03 25.17
N LYS A 459 18.51 41.66 25.55
CA LYS A 459 18.87 41.93 26.96
C LYS A 459 18.80 40.66 27.84
N GLY A 460 19.17 39.51 27.28
CA GLY A 460 19.20 38.23 28.00
C GLY A 460 17.90 37.41 27.97
N ALA A 461 16.87 37.84 27.21
CA ALA A 461 15.72 36.98 26.92
C ALA A 461 16.07 35.90 25.87
N ASP A 462 15.25 34.85 25.79
CA ASP A 462 15.46 33.74 24.86
C ASP A 462 15.39 34.23 23.39
N VAL A 463 16.30 33.75 22.54
CA VAL A 463 16.30 34.03 21.09
C VAL A 463 15.40 33.01 20.39
N ASN A 464 14.39 33.50 19.66
CA ASN A 464 13.45 32.66 18.94
C ASN A 464 14.00 32.31 17.55
N ILE A 465 14.09 31.02 17.26
CA ILE A 465 14.57 30.48 15.99
C ILE A 465 13.43 29.75 15.30
N TRP A 466 13.16 30.10 14.05
CA TRP A 466 12.16 29.42 13.22
C TRP A 466 12.85 28.76 12.04
N LEU A 467 12.62 27.46 11.85
CA LEU A 467 13.18 26.67 10.75
C LEU A 467 12.05 26.21 9.85
N VAL A 468 12.01 26.67 8.61
CA VAL A 468 10.93 26.38 7.64
C VAL A 468 11.47 25.53 6.49
N ALA A 469 10.95 24.33 6.34
CA ALA A 469 11.38 23.40 5.28
C ALA A 469 10.24 22.51 4.78
N SER A 470 10.39 21.99 3.56
CA SER A 470 9.52 20.94 3.02
C SER A 470 10.10 19.55 3.28
N ALA A 471 9.24 18.62 3.68
CA ALA A 471 9.57 17.20 3.83
C ALA A 471 9.66 16.45 2.47
N ALA A 472 9.20 17.09 1.39
CA ALA A 472 9.15 16.49 0.05
C ALA A 472 10.45 16.71 -0.76
N GLY A 473 11.08 17.88 -0.58
CA GLY A 473 12.24 18.31 -1.36
C GLY A 473 13.57 17.76 -0.83
N GLY A 474 14.56 17.63 -1.71
CA GLY A 474 15.91 17.15 -1.35
C GLY A 474 16.64 18.05 -0.34
N THR A 475 16.69 19.37 -0.61
CA THR A 475 17.37 20.34 0.26
C THR A 475 16.63 20.53 1.58
N GLY A 476 15.32 20.80 1.55
CA GLY A 476 14.52 21.03 2.76
C GLY A 476 14.54 19.83 3.72
N ALA A 477 14.24 18.63 3.21
CA ALA A 477 14.22 17.43 4.04
C ALA A 477 15.62 16.98 4.50
N GLY A 478 16.65 17.34 3.74
CA GLY A 478 18.05 17.05 4.08
C GLY A 478 18.63 18.00 5.11
N ALA A 479 18.18 19.26 5.14
CA ALA A 479 18.81 20.31 5.93
C ALA A 479 18.17 20.58 7.30
N LEU A 480 16.86 20.34 7.45
CA LEU A 480 16.11 20.81 8.62
C LEU A 480 16.67 20.37 9.97
N ILE A 481 16.98 19.07 10.13
CA ILE A 481 17.49 18.51 11.39
C ILE A 481 18.88 19.06 11.68
N ASP A 482 19.76 19.07 10.68
CA ASP A 482 21.14 19.53 10.83
C ASP A 482 21.21 21.05 11.08
N ALA A 483 20.30 21.83 10.51
CA ALA A 483 20.19 23.25 10.81
C ALA A 483 19.91 23.51 12.30
N ALA A 484 19.04 22.73 12.94
CA ALA A 484 18.77 22.86 14.37
C ALA A 484 20.01 22.54 15.22
N TYR A 485 20.75 21.47 14.87
CA TYR A 485 22.02 21.12 15.54
C TYR A 485 23.07 22.22 15.39
N LEU A 486 23.32 22.68 14.16
CA LEU A 486 24.30 23.72 13.89
C LEU A 486 23.93 25.06 14.54
N THR A 487 22.64 25.36 14.66
CA THR A 487 22.17 26.55 15.39
C THR A 487 22.48 26.45 16.89
N ARG A 488 22.23 25.29 17.51
CA ARG A 488 22.59 25.07 18.93
C ARG A 488 24.10 25.11 19.14
N LEU A 489 24.87 24.53 18.22
CA LEU A 489 26.34 24.61 18.21
C LEU A 489 26.85 26.06 18.08
N ALA A 490 26.22 26.86 17.22
CA ALA A 490 26.57 28.26 17.03
C ALA A 490 26.27 29.13 18.26
N ALA A 491 25.17 28.86 18.96
CA ALA A 491 24.83 29.56 20.20
C ALA A 491 25.76 29.17 21.37
N GLY A 492 26.13 27.89 21.48
CA GLY A 492 26.86 27.36 22.63
C GLY A 492 26.11 27.65 23.95
N ASP A 493 26.83 28.03 25.00
CA ASP A 493 26.24 28.51 26.26
C ASP A 493 25.97 30.03 26.26
N SER A 494 26.20 30.73 25.14
CA SER A 494 26.14 32.20 25.04
C SER A 494 24.72 32.75 24.96
N ALA A 495 23.76 31.95 24.51
CA ALA A 495 22.37 32.35 24.34
C ALA A 495 21.43 31.17 24.56
N LYS A 496 20.29 31.42 25.21
CA LYS A 496 19.22 30.43 25.33
C LYS A 496 18.32 30.52 24.11
N LEU A 497 18.15 29.40 23.41
CA LEU A 497 17.38 29.33 22.18
C LEU A 497 16.02 28.64 22.40
N ILE A 498 15.00 29.15 21.71
CA ILE A 498 13.74 28.43 21.47
C ILE A 498 13.69 28.12 19.98
N ILE A 499 13.81 26.85 19.60
CA ILE A 499 13.83 26.41 18.21
C ILE A 499 12.48 25.80 17.82
N THR A 500 11.83 26.41 16.84
CA THR A 500 10.55 25.98 16.28
C THR A 500 10.73 25.53 14.83
N GLY A 501 10.33 24.29 14.52
CA GLY A 501 10.31 23.77 13.16
C GLY A 501 8.92 23.88 12.53
N VAL A 502 8.84 24.36 11.28
CA VAL A 502 7.65 24.36 10.44
C VAL A 502 7.92 23.48 9.23
N ILE A 503 7.22 22.34 9.18
CA ILE A 503 7.47 21.26 8.22
C ILE A 503 6.28 21.17 7.27
N VAL A 504 6.54 21.50 6.01
CA VAL A 504 5.56 21.38 4.93
C VAL A 504 5.52 19.95 4.39
N LEU A 505 4.34 19.32 4.44
CA LEU A 505 4.13 17.92 4.08
C LEU A 505 4.04 17.72 2.55
N PRO A 506 4.33 16.51 2.03
CA PRO A 506 4.36 16.27 0.58
C PRO A 506 3.04 16.46 -0.17
N SER A 507 1.90 16.46 0.52
CA SER A 507 0.56 16.62 -0.08
C SER A 507 0.46 17.84 -1.00
N ILE A 508 1.21 18.90 -0.71
CA ILE A 508 1.16 20.15 -1.50
C ILE A 508 1.85 20.03 -2.87
N HIS A 509 2.64 18.98 -3.10
CA HIS A 509 3.40 18.75 -4.33
C HIS A 509 2.97 17.46 -5.06
N MET A 510 1.81 16.87 -4.72
CA MET A 510 1.38 15.58 -5.27
C MET A 510 1.13 15.59 -6.79
N ASP A 511 0.92 16.77 -7.37
CA ASP A 511 0.81 17.00 -8.81
C ASP A 511 2.17 17.11 -9.53
N LEU A 512 3.28 17.15 -8.80
CA LEU A 512 4.62 17.29 -9.36
C LEU A 512 5.33 15.94 -9.46
N SER A 513 6.04 15.73 -10.57
CA SER A 513 6.87 14.54 -10.78
C SER A 513 8.09 14.55 -9.86
N GLY A 514 8.55 13.35 -9.47
CA GLY A 514 9.76 13.18 -8.65
C GLY A 514 9.58 13.39 -7.14
N ILE A 515 8.37 13.65 -6.64
CA ILE A 515 8.04 13.70 -5.21
C ILE A 515 7.91 12.26 -4.66
N SER A 516 8.63 11.97 -3.57
CA SER A 516 8.63 10.64 -2.94
C SER A 516 8.19 10.73 -1.48
N GLN A 517 7.14 9.99 -1.13
CA GLN A 517 6.69 9.87 0.26
C GLN A 517 7.72 9.18 1.16
N GLY A 518 8.58 8.33 0.59
CA GLY A 518 9.69 7.69 1.31
C GLY A 518 10.69 8.68 1.90
N ARG A 519 10.89 9.84 1.27
CA ARG A 519 11.78 10.90 1.80
C ARG A 519 11.19 11.56 3.04
N ALA A 520 9.91 11.91 2.97
CA ALA A 520 9.18 12.48 4.10
C ALA A 520 9.16 11.50 5.27
N TYR A 521 8.88 10.22 5.01
CA TYR A 521 8.96 9.16 6.01
C TYR A 521 10.34 9.10 6.68
N SER A 522 11.42 9.13 5.89
CA SER A 522 12.79 9.07 6.40
C SER A 522 13.13 10.27 7.29
N LEU A 523 12.73 11.48 6.88
CA LEU A 523 12.85 12.69 7.71
C LEU A 523 12.08 12.55 9.02
N LEU A 524 10.82 12.12 8.98
CA LEU A 524 9.97 12.00 10.16
C LEU A 524 10.51 10.95 11.14
N ARG A 525 11.07 9.84 10.66
CA ARG A 525 11.71 8.82 11.50
C ARG A 525 12.95 9.35 12.21
N GLU A 526 13.81 10.08 11.50
CA GLU A 526 14.97 10.72 12.14
C GLU A 526 14.53 11.80 13.12
N LEU A 527 13.49 12.57 12.78
CA LEU A 527 12.93 13.61 13.64
C LEU A 527 12.35 13.01 14.93
N GLU A 528 11.64 11.89 14.84
CA GLU A 528 11.13 11.14 16.01
C GLU A 528 12.27 10.76 16.96
N ARG A 529 13.37 10.20 16.42
CA ARG A 529 14.54 9.83 17.23
C ARG A 529 15.17 11.00 17.97
N VAL A 530 15.26 12.18 17.34
CA VAL A 530 15.86 13.39 17.97
C VAL A 530 14.85 14.20 18.81
N GLN A 531 13.60 13.75 18.89
CA GLN A 531 12.53 14.34 19.70
C GLN A 531 12.11 13.47 20.88
N GLU A 532 12.63 12.24 20.95
CA GLU A 532 12.35 11.27 22.00
C GLU A 532 12.68 11.81 23.39
N GLN A 533 11.78 11.59 24.34
CA GLN A 533 11.97 11.93 25.75
C GLN A 533 12.17 10.67 26.57
N GLY A 534 12.89 10.79 27.69
CA GLY A 534 13.07 9.67 28.61
C GLY A 534 14.06 8.61 28.12
N ILE A 535 14.96 8.96 27.19
CA ILE A 535 16.04 8.07 26.75
C ILE A 535 16.81 7.56 27.99
N PRO A 536 16.91 6.23 28.18
CA PRO A 536 17.62 5.62 29.30
C PRO A 536 19.05 6.16 29.43
N GLU A 537 19.58 6.25 30.65
CA GLU A 537 20.95 6.74 30.86
C GLU A 537 22.02 5.92 30.12
N SER A 538 21.79 4.62 29.96
CA SER A 538 22.65 3.70 29.18
C SER A 538 22.76 4.08 27.70
N ASP A 539 21.74 4.76 27.17
CA ASP A 539 21.60 5.05 25.74
C ASP A 539 21.96 6.51 25.43
N ARG A 540 22.42 7.26 26.44
CA ARG A 540 22.89 8.65 26.31
C ARG A 540 24.37 8.69 26.02
N TYR A 541 24.78 9.72 25.30
CA TYR A 541 26.20 9.96 25.03
C TYR A 541 26.79 10.82 26.14
N VAL A 542 28.03 10.51 26.53
CA VAL A 542 28.84 11.41 27.37
C VAL A 542 29.48 12.46 26.46
N ASP A 543 29.10 13.72 26.64
CA ASP A 543 29.84 14.85 26.12
C ASP A 543 31.12 15.01 26.96
N LEU A 544 32.22 14.46 26.44
CA LEU A 544 33.53 14.47 27.11
C LEU A 544 34.08 15.88 27.33
N VAL A 545 33.66 16.86 26.50
CA VAL A 545 34.15 18.25 26.60
C VAL A 545 33.51 18.94 27.79
N ASN A 546 32.20 18.74 28.00
CA ASN A 546 31.45 19.43 29.06
C ASN A 546 31.10 18.53 30.26
N SER A 547 31.52 17.25 30.24
CA SER A 547 31.18 16.23 31.23
C SER A 547 29.67 16.13 31.50
N ARG A 548 28.85 16.17 30.44
CA ARG A 548 27.39 16.15 30.52
C ARG A 548 26.79 15.03 29.68
N MET A 549 25.68 14.45 30.13
CA MET A 549 24.91 13.49 29.35
C MET A 549 24.03 14.19 28.32
N VAL A 550 24.06 13.71 27.08
CA VAL A 550 23.29 14.26 25.95
C VAL A 550 22.47 13.15 25.27
N SER A 551 21.28 13.49 24.76
CA SER A 551 20.38 12.55 24.08
C SER A 551 20.89 12.17 22.69
N SER A 552 21.60 13.08 22.03
CA SER A 552 22.14 12.86 20.70
C SER A 552 23.37 13.74 20.44
N ARG A 553 24.22 13.26 19.53
CA ARG A 553 25.46 13.92 19.09
C ARG A 553 25.66 13.70 17.59
N VAL A 554 26.11 14.74 16.89
CA VAL A 554 26.46 14.69 15.46
C VAL A 554 27.84 15.32 15.26
N PHE A 555 28.69 14.65 14.49
CA PHE A 555 29.99 15.17 14.05
C PHE A 555 29.85 15.72 12.64
N TYR A 556 30.25 16.97 12.41
CA TYR A 556 30.14 17.61 11.10
C TYR A 556 31.47 17.70 10.34
N ASP A 557 32.57 17.28 10.97
CA ASP A 557 33.89 17.24 10.33
C ASP A 557 34.64 15.94 10.66
N ARG A 558 35.76 15.74 9.97
CA ARG A 558 36.62 14.55 10.14
C ARG A 558 37.47 14.59 11.41
N ASN A 559 37.72 15.76 11.98
CA ASN A 559 38.65 15.95 13.11
C ASN A 559 37.93 15.89 14.47
N GLY A 560 36.59 15.85 14.47
CA GLY A 560 35.77 15.98 15.66
C GLY A 560 35.78 17.38 16.28
N GLN A 561 36.03 18.44 15.51
CA GLN A 561 36.04 19.81 16.05
C GLN A 561 34.62 20.43 16.07
N GLN A 562 33.81 20.16 15.05
CA GLN A 562 32.43 20.60 14.93
C GLN A 562 31.49 19.51 15.44
N VAL A 563 31.29 19.48 16.76
CA VAL A 563 30.42 18.50 17.44
C VAL A 563 29.18 19.19 17.96
N ALA A 564 28.03 18.92 17.35
CA ALA A 564 26.75 19.40 17.86
C ALA A 564 26.11 18.37 18.79
N THR A 565 25.57 18.82 19.91
CA THR A 565 24.88 17.98 20.88
C THR A 565 23.48 18.51 21.18
N ALA A 566 22.55 17.62 21.52
CA ALA A 566 21.27 17.98 22.10
C ALA A 566 21.12 17.33 23.48
N ARG A 567 20.73 18.12 24.50
CA ARG A 567 20.55 17.61 25.87
C ARG A 567 19.24 16.83 26.06
N GLY A 568 18.28 17.03 25.16
CA GLY A 568 16.96 16.41 25.19
C GLY A 568 16.35 16.50 23.80
N ARG A 569 15.23 17.20 23.67
CA ARG A 569 14.62 17.45 22.36
C ARG A 569 15.46 18.42 21.54
N LEU A 570 15.63 18.12 20.26
CA LEU A 570 16.34 19.01 19.35
C LEU A 570 15.55 20.29 19.03
N PHE A 571 14.23 20.18 18.82
CA PHE A 571 13.33 21.32 18.63
C PHE A 571 12.40 21.46 19.84
N ASP A 572 12.16 22.70 20.25
CA ASP A 572 11.25 23.03 21.32
C ASP A 572 9.78 22.92 20.85
N ASN A 573 9.51 23.31 19.60
CA ASN A 573 8.21 23.21 18.95
C ASN A 573 8.32 22.64 17.52
N LEU A 574 7.29 21.92 17.08
CA LEU A 574 7.17 21.40 15.72
C LEU A 574 5.73 21.60 15.21
N PHE A 575 5.62 22.18 14.02
CA PHE A 575 4.38 22.36 13.28
C PHE A 575 4.44 21.58 11.98
N TYR A 576 3.43 20.75 11.71
CA TYR A 576 3.28 20.05 10.44
C TYR A 576 2.10 20.64 9.68
N ILE A 577 2.34 21.04 8.43
CA ILE A 577 1.33 21.71 7.61
C ILE A 577 1.27 21.10 6.23
N GLY A 578 0.07 20.87 5.72
CA GLY A 578 -0.14 20.29 4.41
C GLY A 578 -1.59 20.47 3.97
N ARG A 579 -1.78 20.50 2.65
CA ARG A 579 -3.06 20.49 1.96
C ARG A 579 -2.83 19.89 0.57
N ASP A 580 -3.84 19.31 -0.04
CA ASP A 580 -3.77 18.91 -1.44
C ASP A 580 -3.86 20.15 -2.35
N CYS A 581 -2.86 20.32 -3.21
CA CYS A 581 -2.80 21.40 -4.18
C CYS A 581 -2.64 20.79 -5.57
N SER A 582 -3.50 21.16 -6.51
CA SER A 582 -3.48 20.63 -7.89
C SER A 582 -2.93 21.63 -8.91
N ARG A 583 -2.59 22.85 -8.48
CA ARG A 583 -2.09 23.96 -9.31
C ARG A 583 -1.10 24.82 -8.54
N GLU A 584 -0.20 25.47 -9.28
CA GLU A 584 0.84 26.36 -8.71
C GLU A 584 0.25 27.53 -7.90
N GLU A 585 -0.81 28.17 -8.38
CA GLU A 585 -1.47 29.28 -7.65
C GLU A 585 -1.96 28.84 -6.26
N GLN A 586 -2.51 27.63 -6.14
CA GLN A 586 -2.97 27.09 -4.86
C GLN A 586 -1.79 26.84 -3.90
N ARG A 587 -0.64 26.40 -4.42
CA ARG A 587 0.59 26.25 -3.63
C ARG A 587 1.11 27.61 -3.13
N GLN A 588 1.17 28.61 -4.00
CA GLN A 588 1.62 29.95 -3.61
C GLN A 588 0.71 30.55 -2.53
N GLN A 589 -0.62 30.43 -2.69
CA GLN A 589 -1.59 30.83 -1.67
C GLN A 589 -1.39 30.10 -0.34
N PHE A 590 -1.06 28.81 -0.38
CA PHE A 590 -0.75 28.02 0.81
C PHE A 590 0.51 28.55 1.54
N PHE A 591 1.57 28.92 0.80
CA PHE A 591 2.77 29.51 1.40
C PHE A 591 2.49 30.87 2.05
N THR A 592 1.72 31.74 1.39
CA THR A 592 1.28 33.03 1.96
C THR A 592 0.40 32.83 3.20
N SER A 593 -0.51 31.85 3.17
CA SER A 593 -1.35 31.49 4.32
C SER A 593 -0.50 30.98 5.50
N THR A 594 0.55 30.22 5.21
CA THR A 594 1.51 29.75 6.21
C THR A 594 2.23 30.92 6.87
N ALA A 595 2.77 31.86 6.09
CA ALA A 595 3.40 33.06 6.60
C ALA A 595 2.44 33.89 7.47
N THR A 596 1.19 34.05 7.02
CA THR A 596 0.13 34.76 7.77
C THR A 596 -0.18 34.08 9.10
N ALA A 597 -0.14 32.75 9.15
CA ALA A 597 -0.37 31.99 10.39
C ALA A 597 0.82 32.05 11.36
N MET A 598 2.03 32.26 10.86
CA MET A 598 3.24 32.43 11.67
C MET A 598 3.33 33.84 12.28
N GLU A 599 2.83 34.86 11.59
CA GLU A 599 2.94 36.28 11.98
C GLU A 599 2.59 36.58 13.46
N PRO A 600 1.49 36.06 14.02
CA PRO A 600 1.11 36.34 15.42
C PRO A 600 2.15 35.84 16.44
N TYR A 601 2.95 34.82 16.09
CA TYR A 601 3.97 34.30 16.99
C TYR A 601 5.18 35.22 17.13
N PHE A 602 5.33 36.22 16.26
CA PHE A 602 6.39 37.22 16.34
C PHE A 602 5.98 38.51 17.08
N ASP A 603 4.73 38.58 17.54
CA ASP A 603 4.26 39.66 18.38
C ASP A 603 4.90 39.58 19.78
N ALA A 604 5.32 40.73 20.31
CA ALA A 604 6.08 40.82 21.56
C ALA A 604 5.30 40.37 22.79
N ASP A 605 4.00 40.67 22.81
CA ASP A 605 3.14 40.44 23.96
C ASP A 605 2.47 39.07 23.87
N SER A 606 1.94 38.72 22.70
CA SER A 606 1.18 37.48 22.50
C SER A 606 2.04 36.29 22.10
N GLY A 607 3.13 36.50 21.37
CA GLY A 607 3.98 35.44 20.83
C GLY A 607 4.60 34.52 21.90
N PRO A 608 5.20 35.02 23.01
CA PRO A 608 5.76 34.14 24.05
C PRO A 608 4.69 33.24 24.67
N MET A 609 3.47 33.77 24.86
CA MET A 609 2.33 33.01 25.36
C MET A 609 1.87 31.94 24.35
N LEU A 610 1.80 32.27 23.07
CA LEU A 610 1.44 31.32 22.01
C LEU A 610 2.46 30.19 21.91
N LEU A 611 3.76 30.50 21.97
CA LEU A 611 4.83 29.51 22.00
C LEU A 611 4.80 28.65 23.26
N GLN A 612 4.61 29.24 24.44
CA GLN A 612 4.51 28.49 25.69
C GLN A 612 3.33 27.51 25.70
N ARG A 613 2.20 27.89 25.08
CA ARG A 613 1.04 27.01 24.86
C ARG A 613 1.30 25.93 23.82
N ALA A 614 2.16 26.20 22.84
CA ALA A 614 2.58 25.24 21.83
C ALA A 614 3.67 24.25 22.33
N VAL A 615 4.29 24.49 23.49
CA VAL A 615 5.30 23.58 24.08
C VAL A 615 4.64 22.22 24.35
N ASN A 616 5.00 21.24 23.52
CA ASN A 616 4.43 19.89 23.51
C ASN A 616 4.93 19.06 24.70
N LYS A 617 4.65 19.44 25.94
CA LYS A 617 5.18 18.73 27.12
C LYS A 617 4.65 17.28 27.24
N TYR A 618 3.43 17.02 26.78
CA TYR A 618 2.78 15.69 26.80
C TYR A 618 1.72 15.47 25.68
N ALA A 619 1.77 16.23 24.58
CA ALA A 619 0.71 16.24 23.56
C ALA A 619 1.26 16.01 22.13
N PRO A 620 0.44 15.45 21.20
CA PRO A 620 0.79 15.37 19.78
C PRO A 620 1.02 16.77 19.20
N ALA A 621 1.80 16.83 18.11
CA ALA A 621 2.26 18.07 17.49
C ALA A 621 1.15 19.13 17.30
N SER A 622 1.51 20.39 17.55
CA SER A 622 0.63 21.54 17.37
C SER A 622 0.54 21.94 15.90
N ALA A 623 -0.60 22.54 15.51
CA ALA A 623 -0.82 23.05 14.17
C ALA A 623 -1.38 24.48 14.24
N PHE A 624 -1.25 25.24 13.15
CA PHE A 624 -1.88 26.55 13.04
C PHE A 624 -3.39 26.37 12.83
N GLY A 625 -4.21 26.84 13.78
CA GLY A 625 -5.67 26.68 13.71
C GLY A 625 -6.15 25.23 13.89
N ALA A 626 -7.38 24.93 13.44
CA ALA A 626 -8.06 23.65 13.66
C ALA A 626 -7.43 22.42 12.96
N ALA A 627 -6.30 22.58 12.27
CA ALA A 627 -5.70 21.55 11.43
C ALA A 627 -4.76 20.62 12.21
N ARG A 628 -5.26 19.81 13.16
CA ARG A 628 -4.43 18.73 13.73
C ARG A 628 -4.14 17.67 12.67
N VAL A 629 -2.87 17.46 12.32
CA VAL A 629 -2.44 16.33 11.51
C VAL A 629 -1.78 15.30 12.42
N CYS A 630 -2.48 14.20 12.69
CA CYS A 630 -1.83 12.98 13.13
C CYS A 630 -1.27 12.28 11.90
N VAL A 631 0.05 12.13 11.84
CA VAL A 631 0.71 11.29 10.82
C VAL A 631 0.89 9.90 11.43
N PRO A 632 0.14 8.87 11.02
CA PRO A 632 0.44 7.52 11.44
C PRO A 632 1.67 7.06 10.66
N THR A 633 2.80 6.93 11.33
CA THR A 633 4.07 6.41 10.78
C THR A 633 3.87 5.06 10.07
N ALA A 634 2.87 4.28 10.50
CA ALA A 634 2.46 3.02 9.87
C ALA A 634 1.88 3.18 8.45
N THR A 635 1.13 4.26 8.18
CA THR A 635 0.49 4.52 6.87
C THR A 635 1.56 4.78 5.81
N PHE A 636 2.57 5.59 6.11
CA PHE A 636 3.66 5.84 5.17
C PHE A 636 4.57 4.63 4.95
N LYS A 637 4.77 3.79 5.97
CA LYS A 637 5.51 2.52 5.82
C LYS A 637 4.80 1.58 4.84
N GLN A 638 3.48 1.46 4.94
CA GLN A 638 2.68 0.64 4.02
C GLN A 638 2.68 1.23 2.61
N MET A 639 2.45 2.54 2.46
CA MET A 639 2.47 3.19 1.15
C MET A 639 3.83 3.07 0.45
N PHE A 640 4.93 3.30 1.16
CA PHE A 640 6.28 3.12 0.59
C PHE A 640 6.55 1.68 0.17
N ALA A 641 6.18 0.70 1.01
CA ALA A 641 6.32 -0.70 0.64
C ALA A 641 5.52 -1.03 -0.64
N TRP A 642 4.31 -0.49 -0.77
CA TRP A 642 3.48 -0.69 -1.96
C TRP A 642 4.02 0.03 -3.20
N GLU A 643 4.55 1.25 -3.07
CA GLU A 643 5.21 1.98 -4.16
C GLU A 643 6.45 1.23 -4.67
N GLN A 644 7.29 0.69 -3.76
CA GLN A 644 8.47 -0.10 -4.15
C GLN A 644 8.07 -1.43 -4.80
N VAL A 645 7.00 -2.07 -4.32
CA VAL A 645 6.45 -3.27 -4.94
C VAL A 645 5.93 -2.93 -6.34
N ALA A 646 5.11 -1.89 -6.51
CA ALA A 646 4.58 -1.50 -7.81
C ALA A 646 5.71 -1.20 -8.83
N GLU A 647 6.71 -0.40 -8.44
CA GLU A 647 7.87 -0.11 -9.29
C GLU A 647 8.66 -1.37 -9.66
N TYR A 648 8.87 -2.27 -8.69
CA TYR A 648 9.52 -3.56 -8.94
C TYR A 648 8.72 -4.40 -9.96
N LEU A 649 7.40 -4.43 -9.83
CA LEU A 649 6.52 -5.18 -10.72
C LEU A 649 6.51 -4.61 -12.14
N ARG A 650 6.48 -3.28 -12.30
CA ARG A 650 6.61 -2.63 -13.62
C ARG A 650 7.93 -2.97 -14.30
N ARG A 651 9.04 -2.93 -13.56
CA ARG A 651 10.35 -3.30 -14.10
C ARG A 651 10.42 -4.76 -14.53
N ALA A 652 9.82 -5.66 -13.74
CA ALA A 652 9.80 -7.08 -14.07
C ALA A 652 8.94 -7.39 -15.31
N ALA A 653 7.83 -6.66 -15.49
CA ALA A 653 6.91 -6.83 -16.61
C ALA A 653 7.30 -6.05 -17.88
N ALA A 654 8.18 -5.06 -17.80
CA ALA A 654 8.62 -4.20 -18.91
C ALA A 654 7.48 -3.82 -19.89
N PRO A 655 6.40 -3.16 -19.41
CA PRO A 655 5.26 -2.82 -20.25
C PRO A 655 5.61 -1.75 -21.28
N VAL A 656 4.99 -1.83 -22.45
CA VAL A 656 4.93 -0.75 -23.45
C VAL A 656 3.66 0.04 -23.16
N GLU A 657 3.82 1.31 -22.76
CA GLU A 657 2.71 2.18 -22.40
C GLU A 657 2.43 3.24 -23.47
N ARG A 658 1.15 3.47 -23.76
CA ARG A 658 0.67 4.55 -24.61
C ARG A 658 -0.56 5.21 -23.97
N ASN A 659 -0.53 6.53 -23.79
CA ASN A 659 -1.61 7.29 -23.16
C ASN A 659 -2.03 6.75 -21.77
N GLY A 660 -1.07 6.23 -20.99
CA GLY A 660 -1.32 5.65 -19.66
C GLY A 660 -1.92 4.24 -19.69
N HIS A 661 -2.03 3.58 -20.84
CA HIS A 661 -2.48 2.20 -20.97
C HIS A 661 -1.31 1.30 -21.42
N VAL A 662 -1.25 0.09 -20.84
CA VAL A 662 -0.29 -0.94 -21.29
C VAL A 662 -0.86 -1.52 -22.58
N GLU A 663 -0.10 -1.48 -23.68
CA GLU A 663 -0.52 -2.07 -24.96
C GLU A 663 0.07 -3.48 -25.16
N ARG A 664 1.33 -3.68 -24.76
CA ARG A 664 2.08 -4.95 -24.91
C ARG A 664 3.27 -4.99 -23.95
N LEU A 665 4.03 -6.08 -23.96
CA LEU A 665 5.29 -6.20 -23.19
C LEU A 665 6.50 -6.04 -24.14
N HIS A 666 7.58 -5.44 -23.64
CA HIS A 666 8.88 -5.52 -24.30
C HIS A 666 9.43 -6.94 -24.17
N ALA A 667 9.90 -7.53 -25.26
CA ALA A 667 10.38 -8.90 -25.31
C ALA A 667 11.43 -9.15 -26.42
N GLY A 668 12.05 -8.10 -26.97
CA GLY A 668 13.04 -8.25 -28.03
C GLY A 668 12.46 -8.56 -29.41
N ALA A 669 13.34 -8.81 -30.37
CA ALA A 669 12.96 -9.07 -31.75
C ALA A 669 12.21 -10.40 -31.90
N THR A 670 11.24 -10.45 -32.81
CA THR A 670 10.47 -11.67 -33.07
C THR A 670 11.36 -12.80 -33.58
N ALA A 671 12.23 -12.54 -34.55
CA ALA A 671 13.09 -13.56 -35.15
C ALA A 671 13.99 -14.28 -34.12
N ASP A 672 14.57 -13.53 -33.18
CA ASP A 672 15.43 -14.11 -32.13
C ASP A 672 14.63 -15.02 -31.19
N ARG A 673 13.42 -14.60 -30.80
CA ARG A 673 12.54 -15.41 -29.96
C ARG A 673 12.07 -16.69 -30.63
N GLU A 674 11.72 -16.62 -31.91
CA GLU A 674 11.34 -17.80 -32.69
C GLU A 674 12.51 -18.78 -32.82
N HIS A 675 13.72 -18.26 -33.04
CA HIS A 675 14.94 -19.08 -33.09
C HIS A 675 15.20 -19.77 -31.75
N VAL A 676 15.21 -19.02 -30.64
CA VAL A 676 15.46 -19.54 -29.29
C VAL A 676 14.38 -20.54 -28.88
N GLY A 677 13.09 -20.24 -29.12
CA GLY A 677 11.99 -21.16 -28.83
C GLY A 677 12.13 -22.48 -29.60
N ARG A 678 12.53 -22.43 -30.88
CA ARG A 678 12.76 -23.64 -31.69
C ARG A 678 13.90 -24.48 -31.12
N GLU A 679 15.02 -23.86 -30.77
CA GLU A 679 16.17 -24.54 -30.16
C GLU A 679 15.83 -25.16 -28.81
N ARG A 680 15.04 -24.48 -27.96
CA ARG A 680 14.57 -25.06 -26.69
C ARG A 680 13.79 -26.36 -26.92
N LEU A 681 12.89 -26.37 -27.91
CA LEU A 681 12.09 -27.55 -28.22
C LEU A 681 12.95 -28.70 -28.77
N ARG A 682 13.89 -28.41 -29.69
CA ARG A 682 14.85 -29.41 -30.22
C ARG A 682 15.63 -30.11 -29.10
N ASN A 683 16.06 -29.35 -28.10
CA ASN A 683 16.88 -29.86 -27.00
C ASN A 683 16.09 -30.66 -25.94
N LEU A 684 14.75 -30.68 -25.99
CA LEU A 684 13.95 -31.48 -25.05
C LEU A 684 14.13 -32.98 -25.32
N LEU A 685 14.10 -33.41 -26.58
CA LEU A 685 14.23 -34.80 -26.99
C LEU A 685 14.66 -34.90 -28.44
N HIS A 686 15.56 -35.84 -28.76
CA HIS A 686 16.07 -36.03 -30.12
C HIS A 686 14.95 -36.24 -31.16
N LEU A 687 13.87 -36.92 -30.78
CA LEU A 687 12.62 -37.00 -31.55
C LEU A 687 12.17 -35.65 -32.14
N PHE A 688 12.16 -34.58 -31.34
CA PHE A 688 11.67 -33.28 -31.79
C PHE A 688 12.61 -32.63 -32.79
N ASP A 689 13.93 -32.79 -32.62
CA ASP A 689 14.91 -32.34 -33.59
C ASP A 689 14.74 -33.08 -34.93
N GLN A 690 14.64 -34.41 -34.88
CA GLN A 690 14.41 -35.24 -36.06
C GLN A 690 13.12 -34.87 -36.79
N LEU A 691 12.05 -34.50 -36.09
CA LEU A 691 10.78 -34.14 -36.73
C LEU A 691 10.76 -32.70 -37.28
N LEU A 692 11.48 -31.76 -36.66
CA LEU A 692 11.51 -30.36 -37.08
C LEU A 692 12.34 -30.09 -38.34
N VAL A 693 13.28 -30.98 -38.67
CA VAL A 693 14.18 -30.83 -39.85
C VAL A 693 13.61 -31.48 -41.11
N ARG A 694 12.49 -32.21 -41.02
CA ARG A 694 11.95 -33.00 -42.15
C ARG A 694 11.14 -32.19 -43.15
N SER A 695 11.29 -32.56 -44.42
CA SER A 695 10.43 -32.19 -45.54
C SER A 695 9.15 -33.04 -45.56
N GLU A 696 8.03 -32.46 -46.00
CA GLU A 696 6.76 -33.19 -46.12
C GLU A 696 6.81 -34.30 -47.18
N ASP A 697 7.54 -34.07 -48.29
CA ASP A 697 7.61 -34.97 -49.44
C ASP A 697 8.26 -36.34 -49.13
N ASP A 698 9.08 -36.42 -48.07
CA ASP A 698 9.84 -37.62 -47.71
C ASP A 698 9.19 -38.46 -46.59
N ASN A 699 8.08 -38.00 -45.99
CA ASN A 699 7.51 -38.62 -44.79
C ASN A 699 6.92 -40.01 -45.05
N GLU A 700 6.28 -40.23 -46.21
CA GLU A 700 5.70 -41.53 -46.53
C GLU A 700 6.75 -42.61 -46.80
N ALA A 701 7.80 -42.29 -47.56
CA ALA A 701 8.90 -43.21 -47.81
C ALA A 701 9.64 -43.57 -46.52
N PHE A 702 9.85 -42.57 -45.67
CA PHE A 702 10.50 -42.73 -44.36
C PHE A 702 9.68 -43.61 -43.41
N ALA A 703 8.38 -43.37 -43.27
CA ALA A 703 7.47 -44.19 -42.46
C ALA A 703 7.50 -45.67 -42.87
N ARG A 704 7.68 -45.95 -44.17
CA ARG A 704 7.68 -47.31 -44.72
C ARG A 704 9.01 -48.03 -44.54
N ARG A 705 10.15 -47.34 -44.71
CA ARG A 705 11.45 -47.99 -44.95
C ARG A 705 12.55 -47.72 -43.92
N ALA A 706 12.37 -46.76 -43.01
CA ALA A 706 13.48 -46.24 -42.21
C ALA A 706 13.21 -46.19 -40.70
N LEU A 707 12.05 -46.67 -40.22
CA LEU A 707 11.68 -46.64 -38.81
C LEU A 707 11.51 -48.06 -38.26
N TYR A 708 12.43 -48.45 -37.38
CA TYR A 708 12.36 -49.70 -36.62
C TYR A 708 12.16 -49.41 -35.14
N ALA A 709 11.49 -50.32 -34.43
CA ALA A 709 11.18 -50.14 -33.01
C ALA A 709 12.44 -49.87 -32.18
N GLU A 710 13.51 -50.65 -32.39
CA GLU A 710 14.79 -50.45 -31.71
C GLU A 710 15.32 -49.02 -31.85
N GLN A 711 15.42 -48.50 -33.08
CA GLN A 711 15.89 -47.14 -33.37
C GLN A 711 15.01 -46.06 -32.73
N ILE A 712 13.70 -46.27 -32.71
CA ILE A 712 12.78 -45.33 -32.04
C ILE A 712 13.09 -45.27 -30.55
N ILE A 713 13.28 -46.42 -29.91
CA ILE A 713 13.52 -46.52 -28.47
C ILE A 713 14.91 -45.99 -28.11
N THR A 714 15.96 -46.41 -28.82
CA THR A 714 17.34 -46.07 -28.49
C THR A 714 17.72 -44.66 -28.92
N ASP A 715 17.37 -44.26 -30.15
CA ASP A 715 17.92 -43.05 -30.76
C ASP A 715 16.94 -41.88 -30.61
N TRP A 716 15.65 -42.10 -30.88
CA TRP A 716 14.67 -41.02 -30.91
C TRP A 716 14.13 -40.68 -29.52
N TYR A 717 13.86 -41.72 -28.72
CA TYR A 717 13.46 -41.57 -27.32
C TYR A 717 14.67 -41.48 -26.38
N GLU A 718 15.88 -41.71 -26.90
CA GLU A 718 17.13 -41.69 -26.15
C GLU A 718 17.15 -42.66 -24.95
N PHE A 719 16.32 -43.71 -24.94
CA PHE A 719 16.04 -44.51 -23.73
C PHE A 719 17.29 -45.17 -23.12
N SER A 720 18.34 -45.36 -23.92
CA SER A 720 19.65 -45.88 -23.51
C SER A 720 20.66 -44.84 -23.01
N ASN A 721 20.29 -43.56 -22.99
CA ASN A 721 21.16 -42.47 -22.55
C ASN A 721 21.35 -42.52 -21.03
N ALA A 722 22.59 -42.31 -20.55
CA ALA A 722 22.98 -42.40 -19.13
C ALA A 722 22.13 -41.50 -18.21
N ASP A 723 21.55 -40.43 -18.76
CA ASP A 723 20.63 -39.52 -18.06
C ASP A 723 19.33 -40.16 -17.55
N PHE A 724 18.89 -41.29 -18.14
CA PHE A 724 17.64 -41.95 -17.76
C PHE A 724 17.72 -42.66 -16.41
N ARG A 725 18.94 -42.91 -15.87
CA ARG A 725 19.17 -43.74 -14.66
C ARG A 725 18.44 -45.09 -14.70
N VAL A 726 18.10 -45.57 -15.89
CA VAL A 726 17.51 -46.89 -16.11
C VAL A 726 18.63 -47.89 -15.88
N SER A 727 18.39 -48.91 -15.06
CA SER A 727 19.39 -49.95 -14.82
C SER A 727 19.67 -50.71 -16.12
N LEU A 728 20.88 -51.26 -16.27
CA LEU A 728 21.20 -52.10 -17.44
C LEU A 728 20.22 -53.27 -17.56
N ASP A 729 19.70 -53.76 -16.43
CA ASP A 729 18.73 -54.85 -16.38
C ASP A 729 17.34 -54.40 -16.87
N ASP A 730 16.88 -53.21 -16.48
CA ASP A 730 15.61 -52.64 -16.96
C ASP A 730 15.67 -52.31 -18.45
N LEU A 731 16.80 -51.76 -18.93
CA LEU A 731 17.01 -51.49 -20.34
C LEU A 731 16.98 -52.78 -21.15
N ARG A 732 17.65 -53.83 -20.66
CA ARG A 732 17.62 -55.15 -21.29
C ARG A 732 16.21 -55.74 -21.27
N ALA A 733 15.48 -55.61 -20.16
CA ALA A 733 14.10 -56.08 -20.04
C ALA A 733 13.17 -55.40 -21.06
N VAL A 734 13.33 -54.08 -21.26
CA VAL A 734 12.61 -53.32 -22.28
C VAL A 734 13.03 -53.75 -23.69
N GLN A 735 14.32 -53.93 -23.99
CA GLN A 735 14.75 -54.40 -25.31
C GLN A 735 14.13 -55.74 -25.70
N LEU A 736 13.97 -56.65 -24.72
CA LEU A 736 13.34 -57.96 -24.92
C LEU A 736 11.86 -57.88 -25.30
N THR A 737 11.18 -56.74 -25.14
CA THR A 737 9.78 -56.56 -25.57
C THR A 737 9.65 -56.02 -27.00
N TYR A 738 10.76 -55.77 -27.70
CA TYR A 738 10.76 -55.29 -29.08
C TYR A 738 11.40 -56.28 -30.08
N VAL A 739 11.85 -57.45 -29.60
CA VAL A 739 12.47 -58.51 -30.40
C VAL A 739 11.46 -59.24 -31.30
N ASN A 740 11.97 -60.12 -32.16
CA ASN A 740 11.15 -61.11 -32.86
C ASN A 740 10.74 -62.24 -31.88
N PRO A 741 9.47 -62.29 -31.42
CA PRO A 741 9.05 -63.21 -30.36
C PRO A 741 9.02 -64.67 -30.84
N PHE A 742 9.11 -64.93 -32.15
CA PHE A 742 9.20 -66.29 -32.67
C PHE A 742 10.62 -66.86 -32.57
N VAL A 743 11.63 -66.00 -32.39
CA VAL A 743 13.02 -66.44 -32.32
C VAL A 743 13.52 -66.45 -30.88
N SER A 744 13.36 -65.36 -30.13
CA SER A 744 13.80 -65.29 -28.73
C SER A 744 12.98 -64.29 -27.94
N LEU A 745 12.84 -64.53 -26.64
CA LEU A 745 12.32 -63.58 -25.64
C LEU A 745 13.33 -63.34 -24.50
N THR A 746 14.56 -63.81 -24.67
CA THR A 746 15.63 -63.77 -23.65
C THR A 746 16.94 -63.16 -24.16
N GLU A 747 17.07 -63.02 -25.48
CA GLU A 747 18.24 -62.43 -26.14
C GLU A 747 17.77 -61.36 -27.13
N PRO A 748 18.13 -60.08 -26.93
CA PRO A 748 17.76 -58.98 -27.82
C PRO A 748 18.31 -59.13 -29.25
N ASP A 749 19.52 -59.67 -29.38
CA ASP A 749 20.20 -59.82 -30.65
C ASP A 749 19.90 -61.19 -31.25
N VAL A 750 18.98 -61.23 -32.21
CA VAL A 750 18.54 -62.44 -32.91
C VAL A 750 19.71 -63.23 -33.50
N SER A 751 20.81 -62.58 -33.89
CA SER A 751 22.00 -63.25 -34.45
C SER A 751 22.80 -64.06 -33.43
N LYS A 752 22.62 -63.77 -32.13
CA LYS A 752 23.29 -64.45 -31.02
C LYS A 752 22.50 -65.63 -30.46
N VAL A 753 21.26 -65.83 -30.91
CA VAL A 753 20.39 -66.92 -30.45
C VAL A 753 20.89 -68.24 -31.03
N PRO A 754 21.33 -69.22 -30.20
CA PRO A 754 21.71 -70.53 -30.70
C PRO A 754 20.52 -71.25 -31.36
N GLU A 755 20.73 -72.04 -32.42
CA GLU A 755 19.66 -72.82 -33.09
C GLU A 755 18.85 -73.68 -32.09
N GLY A 756 19.49 -74.16 -31.03
CA GLY A 756 18.87 -74.92 -29.94
C GLY A 756 17.91 -74.15 -29.05
N GLU A 757 17.99 -72.81 -29.04
CA GLU A 757 17.24 -71.91 -28.15
C GLU A 757 16.17 -71.10 -28.88
N VAL A 758 16.07 -71.23 -30.22
CA VAL A 758 14.98 -70.65 -31.01
C VAL A 758 13.63 -71.06 -30.41
N LEU A 759 12.77 -70.08 -30.11
CA LEU A 759 11.51 -70.32 -29.39
C LEU A 759 10.54 -71.17 -30.22
N LEU A 760 10.30 -70.77 -31.48
CA LEU A 760 9.40 -71.46 -32.39
C LEU A 760 10.17 -72.12 -33.55
N LYS A 761 10.46 -73.40 -33.36
CA LYS A 761 11.28 -74.20 -34.30
C LYS A 761 10.47 -74.83 -35.42
N THR A 762 10.97 -74.68 -36.65
CA THR A 762 10.49 -75.42 -37.84
C THR A 762 10.77 -76.92 -37.71
N TYR A 763 10.23 -77.71 -38.63
CA TYR A 763 10.49 -79.15 -38.70
C TYR A 763 11.99 -79.47 -38.82
N LYS A 764 12.74 -78.74 -39.68
CA LYS A 764 14.20 -78.92 -39.78
C LYS A 764 14.94 -78.49 -38.54
N GLU A 765 14.58 -77.35 -37.95
CA GLU A 765 15.20 -76.84 -36.72
C GLU A 765 14.98 -77.81 -35.55
N ASN A 766 13.79 -78.41 -35.44
CA ASN A 766 13.49 -79.45 -34.46
C ASN A 766 14.26 -80.75 -34.71
N ALA A 767 14.44 -81.17 -35.97
CA ALA A 767 15.17 -82.39 -36.30
C ALA A 767 16.68 -82.27 -36.01
N ARG A 768 17.23 -81.05 -36.07
CA ARG A 768 18.65 -80.75 -35.79
C ARG A 768 18.94 -80.52 -34.31
N THR A 769 17.90 -80.22 -33.53
CA THR A 769 17.98 -80.00 -32.08
C THR A 769 17.37 -81.22 -31.37
N ARG A 770 17.56 -81.41 -30.05
CA ARG A 770 16.97 -82.57 -29.33
C ARG A 770 15.44 -82.43 -29.12
N GLY A 771 14.72 -82.00 -30.15
CA GLY A 771 13.27 -81.77 -30.12
C GLY A 771 12.43 -83.05 -30.23
N PRO A 772 11.10 -82.94 -30.08
CA PRO A 772 10.19 -84.07 -30.22
C PRO A 772 10.27 -84.65 -31.63
N LYS A 773 10.35 -85.98 -31.73
CA LYS A 773 10.29 -86.69 -33.02
C LYS A 773 8.85 -86.69 -33.50
N GLU A 774 8.53 -85.78 -34.41
CA GLU A 774 7.19 -85.53 -34.96
C GLU A 774 7.13 -85.84 -36.47
N SER A 775 5.94 -86.16 -36.99
CA SER A 775 5.72 -86.18 -38.45
C SER A 775 5.65 -84.75 -39.00
N GLN A 776 5.80 -84.58 -40.33
CA GLN A 776 5.68 -83.25 -40.95
C GLN A 776 4.28 -82.63 -40.75
N GLU A 777 3.21 -83.46 -40.70
CA GLU A 777 1.84 -83.02 -40.41
C GLU A 777 1.67 -82.60 -38.94
N GLN A 778 2.23 -83.37 -37.99
CA GLN A 778 2.22 -83.00 -36.57
C GLN A 778 2.99 -81.69 -36.32
N SER A 779 4.12 -81.52 -37.01
CA SER A 779 4.92 -80.30 -36.97
C SER A 779 4.18 -79.08 -37.54
N ARG A 780 3.43 -79.26 -38.65
CA ARG A 780 2.59 -78.21 -39.24
C ARG A 780 1.57 -77.67 -38.24
N ASP A 781 0.78 -78.56 -37.65
CA ASP A 781 -0.32 -78.17 -36.76
C ASP A 781 0.22 -77.53 -35.47
N ARG A 782 1.23 -78.15 -34.86
CA ARG A 782 1.94 -77.57 -33.69
C ARG A 782 2.48 -76.18 -34.00
N PHE A 783 3.20 -76.02 -35.11
CA PHE A 783 3.83 -74.74 -35.45
C PHE A 783 2.78 -73.65 -35.69
N ALA A 784 1.70 -73.96 -36.40
CA ALA A 784 0.61 -73.01 -36.65
C ALA A 784 -0.10 -72.59 -35.36
N ASP A 785 -0.39 -73.52 -34.46
CA ASP A 785 -1.04 -73.24 -33.17
C ASP A 785 -0.14 -72.39 -32.26
N GLN A 786 1.14 -72.75 -32.15
CA GLN A 786 2.12 -72.01 -31.35
C GLN A 786 2.40 -70.61 -31.93
N LEU A 787 2.42 -70.47 -33.26
CA LEU A 787 2.59 -69.17 -33.93
C LEU A 787 1.46 -68.21 -33.57
N GLU A 788 0.20 -68.67 -33.65
CA GLU A 788 -0.98 -67.89 -33.26
C GLU A 788 -1.01 -67.59 -31.76
N GLU A 789 -0.62 -68.54 -30.91
CA GLU A 789 -0.53 -68.37 -29.47
C GLU A 789 0.50 -67.30 -29.06
N VAL A 790 1.72 -67.39 -29.61
CA VAL A 790 2.79 -66.40 -29.37
C VAL A 790 2.33 -65.02 -29.83
N MET A 791 1.71 -64.89 -31.00
CA MET A 791 1.18 -63.61 -31.47
C MET A 791 0.12 -63.03 -30.53
N ARG A 792 -0.84 -63.87 -30.12
CA ARG A 792 -1.94 -63.44 -29.24
C ARG A 792 -1.43 -62.97 -27.88
N HIS A 793 -0.43 -63.67 -27.33
CA HIS A 793 0.19 -63.29 -26.06
C HIS A 793 1.04 -62.03 -26.20
N TYR A 794 1.95 -61.98 -27.18
CA TYR A 794 2.90 -60.89 -27.35
C TYR A 794 2.25 -59.54 -27.71
N LEU A 795 1.16 -59.57 -28.49
CA LEU A 795 0.37 -58.40 -28.88
C LEU A 795 -0.88 -58.20 -28.00
N GLY A 796 -1.01 -58.94 -26.90
CA GLY A 796 -2.17 -58.88 -26.02
C GLY A 796 -2.31 -57.50 -25.36
N PRO A 797 -3.51 -56.89 -25.35
CA PRO A 797 -3.72 -55.54 -24.83
C PRO A 797 -3.61 -55.45 -23.31
N ASP A 798 -3.76 -56.56 -22.59
CA ASP A 798 -3.68 -56.58 -21.12
C ASP A 798 -2.26 -56.27 -20.62
N GLY A 799 -1.25 -56.59 -21.44
CA GLY A 799 0.16 -56.52 -21.03
C GLY A 799 0.54 -57.66 -20.09
N GLY A 800 1.74 -58.19 -20.25
CA GLY A 800 2.27 -59.32 -19.49
C GLY A 800 3.79 -59.37 -19.62
N GLU A 801 4.46 -60.27 -18.90
CA GLU A 801 5.92 -60.38 -18.98
C GLU A 801 6.38 -60.63 -20.43
N ARG A 802 7.34 -59.81 -20.90
CA ARG A 802 7.97 -59.93 -22.22
C ARG A 802 7.01 -59.74 -23.39
N THR A 803 5.92 -58.99 -23.19
CA THR A 803 5.03 -58.58 -24.27
C THR A 803 5.38 -57.18 -24.77
N PHE A 804 5.05 -56.87 -26.03
CA PHE A 804 5.27 -55.54 -26.60
C PHE A 804 4.55 -54.45 -25.79
N GLU A 805 3.32 -54.74 -25.34
CA GLU A 805 2.52 -53.79 -24.57
C GLU A 805 3.18 -53.39 -23.24
N GLN A 806 3.87 -54.33 -22.58
CA GLN A 806 4.58 -54.07 -21.33
C GLN A 806 5.69 -53.04 -21.53
N GLY A 807 6.61 -53.30 -22.47
CA GLY A 807 7.73 -52.41 -22.69
C GLY A 807 7.31 -51.08 -23.30
N ARG A 808 6.30 -51.09 -24.18
CA ARG A 808 5.69 -49.86 -24.71
C ARG A 808 5.22 -48.93 -23.60
N ARG A 809 4.45 -49.44 -22.63
CA ARG A 809 3.97 -48.65 -21.48
C ARG A 809 5.11 -48.13 -20.63
N GLN A 810 6.08 -49.00 -20.31
CA GLN A 810 7.22 -48.63 -19.47
C GLN A 810 8.07 -47.52 -20.11
N VAL A 811 8.35 -47.62 -21.42
CA VAL A 811 9.08 -46.59 -22.16
C VAL A 811 8.30 -45.29 -22.18
N LEU A 812 7.02 -45.35 -22.55
CA LEU A 812 6.18 -44.16 -22.65
C LEU A 812 6.10 -43.42 -21.31
N GLU A 813 5.90 -44.13 -20.21
CA GLU A 813 5.85 -43.58 -18.85
C GLU A 813 7.18 -42.87 -18.50
N THR A 814 8.29 -43.59 -18.64
CA THR A 814 9.63 -43.08 -18.30
C THR A 814 10.01 -41.84 -19.11
N VAL A 815 9.78 -41.86 -20.42
CA VAL A 815 10.09 -40.73 -21.32
C VAL A 815 9.17 -39.54 -21.02
N SER A 816 7.89 -39.79 -20.71
CA SER A 816 6.92 -38.75 -20.35
C SER A 816 7.32 -37.99 -19.09
N GLU A 817 7.74 -38.71 -18.04
CA GLU A 817 8.21 -38.08 -16.80
C GLU A 817 9.44 -37.21 -17.02
N ARG A 818 10.42 -37.69 -17.79
CA ARG A 818 11.62 -36.92 -18.14
C ARG A 818 11.29 -35.68 -18.93
N LEU A 819 10.39 -35.77 -19.91
CA LEU A 819 9.94 -34.62 -20.70
C LEU A 819 9.29 -33.55 -19.83
N ARG A 820 8.37 -33.93 -18.93
CA ARG A 820 7.74 -32.98 -17.99
C ARG A 820 8.80 -32.26 -17.14
N LYS A 821 9.77 -33.01 -16.62
CA LYS A 821 10.87 -32.46 -15.83
C LYS A 821 11.77 -31.53 -16.64
N LYS A 822 12.19 -31.92 -17.85
CA LYS A 822 13.00 -31.07 -18.73
C LYS A 822 12.28 -29.77 -19.07
N VAL A 823 10.97 -29.83 -19.34
CA VAL A 823 10.14 -28.64 -19.54
C VAL A 823 10.20 -27.75 -18.29
N ASP A 824 9.99 -28.30 -17.09
CA ASP A 824 10.08 -27.53 -15.83
C ASP A 824 11.45 -26.90 -15.61
N ASP A 825 12.52 -27.64 -15.88
CA ASP A 825 13.89 -27.19 -15.70
C ASP A 825 14.24 -26.02 -16.65
N LEU A 826 13.65 -25.95 -17.85
CA LEU A 826 13.81 -24.79 -18.75
C LEU A 826 13.31 -23.49 -18.08
N PHE A 827 12.11 -23.51 -17.50
CA PHE A 827 11.52 -22.32 -16.87
C PHE A 827 12.20 -21.98 -15.54
N ILE A 828 12.43 -23.00 -14.70
CA ILE A 828 13.09 -22.81 -13.40
C ILE A 828 14.52 -22.31 -13.60
N GLY A 829 15.24 -22.80 -14.61
CA GLY A 829 16.59 -22.38 -14.95
C GLY A 829 16.66 -20.90 -15.32
N GLU A 830 15.79 -20.43 -16.21
CA GLU A 830 15.73 -19.01 -16.61
C GLU A 830 15.35 -18.09 -15.44
N LEU A 831 14.36 -18.48 -14.63
CA LEU A 831 13.96 -17.72 -13.44
C LEU A 831 15.07 -17.64 -12.39
N LYS A 832 15.93 -18.67 -12.28
CA LYS A 832 17.08 -18.67 -11.37
C LYS A 832 18.24 -17.81 -11.89
N ARG A 833 18.52 -17.83 -13.20
CA ARG A 833 19.58 -17.00 -13.81
C ARG A 833 19.35 -15.50 -13.59
N GLY A 834 18.09 -15.06 -13.58
CA GLY A 834 17.72 -13.65 -13.31
C GLY A 834 17.80 -13.20 -11.85
N ARG A 835 18.13 -14.06 -10.87
CA ARG A 835 18.20 -13.65 -9.44
C ARG A 835 19.42 -12.78 -9.10
N THR A 836 20.52 -12.92 -9.84
CA THR A 836 21.75 -12.15 -9.62
C THR A 836 21.77 -10.83 -10.36
N GLU A 837 20.96 -10.69 -11.41
CA GLU A 837 20.80 -9.49 -12.23
C GLU A 837 19.32 -9.25 -12.46
N PHE A 838 18.61 -8.74 -11.43
CA PHE A 838 17.34 -8.08 -11.68
C PHE A 838 17.62 -6.88 -12.58
N PRO A 839 16.83 -6.63 -13.64
CA PRO A 839 17.21 -5.68 -14.66
C PRO A 839 17.37 -4.30 -14.04
N GLN A 840 18.64 -3.92 -13.85
CA GLN A 840 19.09 -2.61 -14.25
C GLN A 840 18.46 -2.37 -15.62
N SER A 841 17.92 -1.17 -15.86
CA SER A 841 17.61 -0.75 -17.21
C SER A 841 18.81 -1.14 -18.08
N SER A 842 18.68 -2.17 -18.91
CA SER A 842 19.55 -2.29 -20.06
C SER A 842 19.37 -0.97 -20.81
N ASP A 843 20.43 -0.48 -21.42
CA ASP A 843 20.38 0.74 -22.23
C ASP A 843 19.37 0.63 -23.41
N GLU A 844 18.71 -0.53 -23.58
CA GLU A 844 17.66 -0.82 -24.57
C GLU A 844 16.42 -1.50 -23.94
N PRO A 845 15.39 -0.73 -23.53
CA PRO A 845 14.12 -1.25 -23.02
C PRO A 845 13.39 -2.19 -24.00
N SER A 846 13.70 -2.12 -25.30
CA SER A 846 13.12 -2.95 -26.36
C SER A 846 13.36 -4.45 -26.18
N GLU A 847 14.43 -4.86 -25.52
CA GLU A 847 14.82 -6.26 -25.36
C GLU A 847 13.91 -7.04 -24.40
N GLY A 848 13.21 -6.35 -23.51
CA GLY A 848 12.38 -6.99 -22.48
C GLY A 848 13.19 -7.65 -21.36
N THR A 849 12.48 -8.18 -20.36
CA THR A 849 13.10 -8.93 -19.26
C THR A 849 13.25 -10.42 -19.62
N PRO A 850 14.07 -11.20 -18.91
CA PRO A 850 14.08 -12.66 -19.06
C PRO A 850 12.68 -13.28 -18.92
N LEU A 851 11.84 -12.73 -18.04
CA LEU A 851 10.48 -13.21 -17.81
C LEU A 851 9.56 -12.91 -19.01
N THR A 852 9.62 -11.72 -19.57
CA THR A 852 8.77 -11.34 -20.72
C THR A 852 9.22 -12.03 -22.01
N ARG A 853 10.53 -12.21 -22.22
CA ARG A 853 11.08 -13.01 -23.33
C ARG A 853 10.58 -14.45 -23.27
N LEU A 854 10.78 -15.12 -22.13
CA LEU A 854 10.36 -16.49 -21.90
C LEU A 854 8.85 -16.70 -22.11
N PHE A 855 8.03 -15.76 -21.63
CA PHE A 855 6.59 -15.79 -21.83
C PHE A 855 6.22 -15.75 -23.32
N THR A 856 6.82 -14.83 -24.08
CA THR A 856 6.50 -14.71 -25.51
C THR A 856 7.08 -15.83 -26.38
N GLU A 857 8.25 -16.37 -26.02
CA GLU A 857 8.81 -17.59 -26.62
C GLU A 857 7.83 -18.76 -26.46
N LEU A 858 7.27 -18.92 -25.26
CA LEU A 858 6.31 -19.97 -24.93
C LEU A 858 5.01 -19.83 -25.73
N THR A 859 4.41 -18.64 -25.76
CA THR A 859 3.18 -18.39 -26.52
C THR A 859 3.40 -18.63 -28.01
N TRP A 860 4.56 -18.28 -28.55
CA TRP A 860 4.90 -18.61 -29.94
C TRP A 860 5.04 -20.13 -30.16
N MET A 861 5.72 -20.86 -29.27
CA MET A 861 5.89 -22.31 -29.38
C MET A 861 4.54 -23.05 -29.43
N LEU A 862 3.55 -22.56 -28.68
CA LEU A 862 2.19 -23.09 -28.58
C LEU A 862 1.22 -22.56 -29.66
N SER A 863 1.66 -21.59 -30.47
CA SER A 863 0.83 -20.96 -31.49
C SER A 863 0.56 -21.88 -32.68
N SER A 864 -0.42 -21.51 -33.52
CA SER A 864 -0.76 -22.25 -34.75
C SER A 864 0.38 -22.28 -35.78
N ARG A 865 1.34 -21.34 -35.69
CA ARG A 865 2.54 -21.29 -36.54
C ARG A 865 3.80 -21.75 -35.80
N GLY A 866 3.64 -22.25 -34.58
CA GLY A 866 4.73 -22.68 -33.72
C GLY A 866 5.29 -24.06 -34.09
N PRO A 867 6.51 -24.38 -33.64
CA PRO A 867 7.20 -25.65 -33.93
C PRO A 867 6.45 -26.90 -33.43
N LEU A 868 5.70 -26.83 -32.32
CA LEU A 868 4.91 -27.97 -31.84
C LEU A 868 3.83 -28.38 -32.84
N ARG A 869 3.20 -27.39 -33.50
CA ARG A 869 2.19 -27.68 -34.52
C ARG A 869 2.80 -28.39 -35.72
N THR A 870 3.99 -27.98 -36.15
CA THR A 870 4.76 -28.65 -37.21
C THR A 870 5.04 -30.11 -36.85
N ILE A 871 5.55 -30.38 -35.65
CA ILE A 871 5.84 -31.74 -35.17
C ILE A 871 4.58 -32.61 -35.18
N GLN A 872 3.45 -32.09 -34.68
CA GLN A 872 2.18 -32.82 -34.66
C GLN A 872 1.69 -33.19 -36.07
N GLU A 873 1.88 -32.30 -37.04
CA GLU A 873 1.48 -32.55 -38.43
C GLU A 873 2.34 -33.65 -39.05
N VAL A 874 3.66 -33.60 -38.86
CA VAL A 874 4.58 -34.63 -39.36
C VAL A 874 4.23 -35.99 -38.75
N ILE A 875 4.03 -36.09 -37.43
CA ILE A 875 3.64 -37.36 -36.79
C ILE A 875 2.29 -37.87 -37.34
N ARG A 876 1.31 -36.98 -37.53
CA ARG A 876 0.01 -37.37 -38.10
C ARG A 876 0.17 -37.98 -39.49
N GLN A 877 1.02 -37.40 -40.33
CA GLN A 877 1.33 -37.93 -41.65
C GLN A 877 2.01 -39.31 -41.57
N LEU A 878 2.95 -39.50 -40.64
CA LEU A 878 3.63 -40.80 -40.42
C LEU A 878 2.65 -41.89 -39.95
N ILE A 879 1.78 -41.57 -38.99
CA ILE A 879 0.74 -42.51 -38.50
C ILE A 879 -0.19 -42.90 -39.64
N ALA A 880 -0.65 -41.93 -40.43
CA ALA A 880 -1.53 -42.18 -41.57
C ALA A 880 -0.85 -43.05 -42.63
N ALA A 881 0.43 -42.80 -42.93
CA ALA A 881 1.20 -43.62 -43.86
C ALA A 881 1.35 -45.07 -43.37
N ALA A 882 1.65 -45.27 -42.08
CA ALA A 882 1.75 -46.60 -41.49
C ALA A 882 0.40 -47.34 -41.46
N ALA A 883 -0.71 -46.64 -41.19
CA ALA A 883 -2.05 -47.21 -41.18
C ALA A 883 -2.49 -47.74 -42.55
N ARG A 884 -2.05 -47.11 -43.65
CA ARG A 884 -2.34 -47.57 -45.02
C ARG A 884 -1.78 -48.96 -45.33
N GLU A 885 -0.70 -49.40 -44.65
CA GLU A 885 -0.13 -50.75 -44.82
C GLU A 885 -0.94 -51.85 -44.10
N GLN A 886 -1.83 -51.50 -43.17
CA GLN A 886 -2.49 -52.47 -42.29
C GLN A 886 -3.26 -53.59 -43.02
N PRO A 887 -4.11 -53.29 -44.04
CA PRO A 887 -4.89 -54.32 -44.71
C PRO A 887 -4.01 -55.34 -45.44
N GLU A 888 -2.94 -54.86 -46.08
CA GLU A 888 -1.99 -55.70 -46.80
C GLU A 888 -1.20 -56.60 -45.84
N ARG A 889 -0.62 -56.02 -44.78
CA ARG A 889 0.21 -56.75 -43.81
C ARG A 889 -0.59 -57.81 -43.04
N SER A 890 -1.76 -57.45 -42.54
CA SER A 890 -2.64 -58.39 -41.83
C SER A 890 -3.21 -59.45 -42.78
N GLY A 891 -3.46 -59.10 -44.04
CA GLY A 891 -3.87 -60.04 -45.09
C GLY A 891 -2.80 -61.11 -45.36
N ARG A 892 -1.56 -60.70 -45.66
CA ARG A 892 -0.45 -61.62 -45.92
C ARG A 892 -0.17 -62.56 -44.75
N GLN A 893 -0.17 -62.02 -43.53
CA GLN A 893 0.01 -62.79 -42.30
C GLN A 893 -1.07 -63.88 -42.14
N ARG A 894 -2.35 -63.53 -42.29
CA ARG A 894 -3.45 -64.52 -42.21
C ARG A 894 -3.38 -65.56 -43.32
N SER A 895 -3.11 -65.13 -44.55
CA SER A 895 -2.99 -66.03 -45.70
C SER A 895 -1.84 -67.03 -45.50
N ALA A 896 -0.69 -66.59 -45.02
CA ALA A 896 0.46 -67.48 -44.79
C ALA A 896 0.16 -68.57 -43.73
N ILE A 897 -0.58 -68.23 -42.67
CA ILE A 897 -1.03 -69.22 -41.67
C ILE A 897 -2.06 -70.18 -42.26
N GLN A 898 -3.02 -69.68 -43.05
CA GLN A 898 -4.02 -70.52 -43.72
C GLN A 898 -3.38 -71.49 -44.71
N GLU A 899 -2.42 -71.01 -45.51
CA GLU A 899 -1.64 -71.83 -46.43
C GLU A 899 -0.81 -72.88 -45.69
N LEU A 900 -0.18 -72.50 -44.57
CA LEU A 900 0.49 -73.46 -43.69
C LEU A 900 -0.47 -74.54 -43.21
N ARG A 901 -1.65 -74.19 -42.67
CA ARG A 901 -2.64 -75.17 -42.18
C ARG A 901 -3.21 -76.06 -43.30
N ALA A 902 -3.35 -75.51 -44.51
CA ALA A 902 -3.85 -76.24 -45.68
C ALA A 902 -2.79 -77.10 -46.38
N SER A 903 -1.49 -76.89 -46.09
CA SER A 903 -0.39 -77.60 -46.72
C SER A 903 -0.44 -79.12 -46.45
N ARG A 904 -0.16 -79.92 -47.50
CA ARG A 904 -0.16 -81.38 -47.47
C ARG A 904 0.94 -81.94 -48.37
N ARG A 905 1.34 -83.18 -48.10
CA ARG A 905 2.27 -83.93 -48.94
C ARG A 905 1.66 -84.20 -50.33
N THR A 906 2.27 -83.67 -51.38
CA THR A 906 1.80 -83.78 -52.78
C THR A 906 2.30 -85.03 -53.52
N SER A 907 3.28 -85.78 -53.00
CA SER A 907 3.77 -87.03 -53.62
C SER A 907 4.33 -88.04 -52.61
N LEU A 908 3.98 -89.33 -52.78
CA LEU A 908 4.42 -90.47 -51.96
C LEU A 908 5.91 -90.81 -52.14
N PHE A 909 6.52 -90.43 -53.27
CA PHE A 909 7.93 -90.72 -53.59
C PHE A 909 8.88 -89.54 -53.36
N SER A 910 8.37 -88.43 -52.82
CA SER A 910 9.19 -87.26 -52.48
C SER A 910 9.82 -87.44 -51.08
N PHE A 911 11.16 -87.40 -51.02
CA PHE A 911 11.95 -87.25 -49.79
C PHE A 911 12.09 -85.78 -49.35
N VAL A 912 11.41 -84.85 -50.03
CA VAL A 912 11.47 -83.41 -49.73
C VAL A 912 10.69 -83.11 -48.44
N ILE A 913 11.30 -82.32 -47.56
CA ILE A 913 10.64 -81.74 -46.40
C ILE A 913 9.71 -80.62 -46.89
N TRP A 914 8.45 -80.96 -47.15
CA TRP A 914 7.48 -80.09 -47.81
C TRP A 914 6.94 -79.00 -46.88
N VAL A 915 6.90 -79.25 -45.57
CA VAL A 915 6.32 -78.32 -44.58
C VAL A 915 7.22 -77.11 -44.31
N GLU A 916 8.53 -77.24 -44.55
CA GLU A 916 9.53 -76.24 -44.17
C GLU A 916 9.29 -74.86 -44.81
N GLN A 917 9.01 -74.83 -46.12
CA GLN A 917 8.80 -73.58 -46.85
C GLN A 917 7.58 -72.81 -46.33
N TYR A 918 6.54 -73.54 -45.90
CA TYR A 918 5.32 -72.94 -45.36
C TYR A 918 5.53 -72.45 -43.92
N GLN A 919 6.28 -73.19 -43.09
CA GLN A 919 6.64 -72.76 -41.72
C GLN A 919 7.51 -71.51 -41.75
N GLN A 920 8.52 -71.46 -42.63
CA GLN A 920 9.39 -70.30 -42.79
C GLN A 920 8.60 -69.09 -43.31
N ALA A 921 7.79 -69.25 -44.37
CA ALA A 921 6.96 -68.17 -44.90
C ALA A 921 5.96 -67.62 -43.87
N ALA A 922 5.30 -68.48 -43.10
CA ALA A 922 4.38 -68.07 -42.04
C ALA A 922 5.10 -67.32 -40.91
N ARG A 923 6.27 -67.81 -40.46
CA ARG A 923 7.10 -67.12 -39.46
C ARG A 923 7.53 -65.74 -39.94
N ASP A 924 8.00 -65.63 -41.18
CA ASP A 924 8.51 -64.39 -41.76
C ASP A 924 7.39 -63.34 -41.95
N GLU A 925 6.23 -63.73 -42.48
CA GLU A 925 5.08 -62.82 -42.63
C GLU A 925 4.48 -62.40 -41.27
N CYS A 926 4.45 -63.29 -40.28
CA CYS A 926 4.05 -62.93 -38.92
C CYS A 926 5.05 -61.98 -38.26
N ALA A 927 6.36 -62.20 -38.43
CA ALA A 927 7.40 -61.32 -37.92
C ALA A 927 7.33 -59.93 -38.57
N ALA A 928 7.08 -59.88 -39.89
CA ALA A 928 6.88 -58.62 -40.61
C ALA A 928 5.62 -57.87 -40.12
N TYR A 929 4.54 -58.59 -39.81
CA TYR A 929 3.34 -57.99 -39.21
C TYR A 929 3.61 -57.43 -37.81
N ILE A 930 4.33 -58.16 -36.95
CA ILE A 930 4.72 -57.68 -35.62
C ILE A 930 5.58 -56.42 -35.72
N SER A 931 6.59 -56.40 -36.59
CA SER A 931 7.45 -55.23 -36.78
C SER A 931 6.65 -54.00 -37.25
N TRP A 932 5.70 -54.20 -38.18
CA TRP A 932 4.77 -53.14 -38.59
C TRP A 932 3.90 -52.66 -37.43
N TYR A 933 3.34 -53.58 -36.63
CA TYR A 933 2.46 -53.26 -35.50
C TYR A 933 3.22 -52.45 -34.44
N GLN A 934 4.43 -52.90 -34.07
CA GLN A 934 5.30 -52.20 -33.14
C GLN A 934 5.58 -50.76 -33.61
N LYS A 935 5.96 -50.60 -34.88
CA LYS A 935 6.18 -49.28 -35.50
C LYS A 935 4.92 -48.41 -35.44
N HIS A 936 3.77 -48.94 -35.85
CA HIS A 936 2.51 -48.19 -35.89
C HIS A 936 2.09 -47.69 -34.50
N GLU A 937 2.21 -48.53 -33.48
CA GLU A 937 1.88 -48.18 -32.11
C GLU A 937 2.90 -47.20 -31.50
N LEU A 938 4.21 -47.36 -31.76
CA LEU A 938 5.22 -46.41 -31.32
C LEU A 938 5.04 -45.01 -31.94
N LEU A 939 4.56 -44.92 -33.19
CA LEU A 939 4.20 -43.62 -33.79
C LEU A 939 3.05 -42.93 -33.04
N LYS A 940 2.11 -43.69 -32.47
CA LYS A 940 1.05 -43.13 -31.60
C LYS A 940 1.63 -42.65 -30.27
N ASP A 941 2.59 -43.38 -29.71
CA ASP A 941 3.31 -42.94 -28.52
C ASP A 941 4.07 -41.63 -28.76
N MET A 942 4.69 -41.44 -29.93
CA MET A 942 5.32 -40.16 -30.31
C MET A 942 4.31 -39.01 -30.25
N GLN A 943 3.10 -39.22 -30.77
CA GLN A 943 2.03 -38.23 -30.70
C GLN A 943 1.66 -37.93 -29.24
N GLN A 944 1.56 -38.96 -28.40
CA GLN A 944 1.26 -38.80 -26.99
C GLN A 944 2.35 -38.03 -26.23
N LEU A 945 3.63 -38.29 -26.51
CA LEU A 945 4.76 -37.55 -25.91
C LEU A 945 4.71 -36.06 -26.27
N VAL A 946 4.36 -35.71 -27.51
CA VAL A 946 4.18 -34.32 -27.94
C VAL A 946 3.02 -33.66 -27.19
N LEU A 947 1.89 -34.36 -27.03
CA LEU A 947 0.73 -33.85 -26.26
C LEU A 947 1.07 -33.63 -24.79
N ILE A 948 1.93 -34.48 -24.20
CA ILE A 948 2.39 -34.31 -22.81
C ILE A 948 3.26 -33.05 -22.67
N VAL A 949 4.17 -32.81 -23.62
CA VAL A 949 5.00 -31.59 -23.64
C VAL A 949 4.14 -30.36 -23.85
N GLU A 950 3.22 -30.38 -24.82
CA GLU A 950 2.29 -29.28 -25.06
C GLU A 950 1.44 -28.98 -23.80
N GLY A 951 0.87 -30.01 -23.17
CA GLY A 951 0.09 -29.88 -21.95
C GLY A 951 0.88 -29.22 -20.82
N ARG A 952 2.14 -29.64 -20.62
CA ARG A 952 2.99 -29.05 -19.58
C ARG A 952 3.41 -27.61 -19.91
N LEU A 953 3.68 -27.30 -21.17
CA LEU A 953 3.97 -25.93 -21.62
C LEU A 953 2.75 -25.01 -21.42
N ARG A 954 1.53 -25.49 -21.68
CA ARG A 954 0.28 -24.75 -21.41
C ARG A 954 0.02 -24.52 -19.92
N GLU A 955 0.49 -25.41 -19.04
CA GLU A 955 0.47 -25.16 -17.60
C GLU A 955 1.38 -24.00 -17.22
N TRP A 956 2.61 -23.96 -17.75
CA TRP A 956 3.53 -22.83 -17.54
C TRP A 956 2.98 -21.52 -18.11
N GLU A 957 2.35 -21.56 -19.29
CA GLU A 957 1.73 -20.38 -19.90
C GLU A 957 0.65 -19.80 -18.99
N ARG A 958 -0.23 -20.65 -18.45
CA ARG A 958 -1.27 -20.24 -17.49
C ARG A 958 -0.67 -19.64 -16.22
N LEU A 959 0.39 -20.23 -15.67
CA LEU A 959 1.06 -19.70 -14.48
C LEU A 959 1.69 -18.33 -14.73
N LEU A 960 2.32 -18.13 -15.89
CA LEU A 960 2.90 -16.85 -16.28
C LEU A 960 1.82 -15.79 -16.52
N ILE A 961 0.71 -16.14 -17.18
CA ILE A 961 -0.45 -15.24 -17.35
C ILE A 961 -1.00 -14.84 -15.99
N GLN A 962 -1.24 -15.79 -15.08
CA GLN A 962 -1.73 -15.51 -13.73
C GLN A 962 -0.77 -14.63 -12.93
N LEU A 963 0.54 -14.87 -13.07
CA LEU A 963 1.56 -14.02 -12.49
C LEU A 963 1.37 -12.59 -13.03
N PHE A 964 1.46 -12.37 -14.33
CA PHE A 964 1.33 -11.03 -14.92
C PHE A 964 -0.03 -10.35 -14.62
N ASP A 965 -1.14 -11.08 -14.64
CA ASP A 965 -2.46 -10.59 -14.25
C ASP A 965 -2.50 -10.14 -12.79
N ALA A 966 -1.93 -10.94 -11.88
CA ALA A 966 -1.83 -10.59 -10.47
C ALA A 966 -0.90 -9.39 -10.24
N LEU A 967 0.15 -9.26 -11.05
CA LEU A 967 1.05 -8.11 -11.02
C LEU A 967 0.33 -6.83 -11.50
N VAL A 968 -0.52 -6.92 -12.53
CA VAL A 968 -1.25 -5.78 -13.12
C VAL A 968 -2.49 -5.37 -12.31
N ARG A 969 -3.29 -6.33 -11.81
CA ARG A 969 -4.51 -6.03 -11.03
C ARG A 969 -4.20 -5.36 -9.68
N ARG A 970 -3.06 -5.70 -9.05
CA ARG A 970 -2.64 -5.08 -7.78
C ARG A 970 -2.22 -3.61 -7.89
N GLU A 971 -2.04 -3.08 -9.10
CA GLU A 971 -1.86 -1.64 -9.34
C GLU A 971 -3.19 -0.85 -9.40
N GLY A 972 -4.33 -1.46 -9.07
CA GLY A 972 -5.61 -0.75 -8.95
C GLY A 972 -6.34 -0.53 -10.27
N ARG A 973 -6.33 -1.52 -11.18
CA ARG A 973 -7.17 -1.50 -12.39
C ARG A 973 -8.24 -2.59 -12.32
N ASP A 974 -9.45 -2.22 -12.75
CA ASP A 974 -10.66 -3.05 -12.81
C ASP A 974 -10.39 -4.47 -13.34
N GLU A 975 -10.95 -5.47 -12.65
CA GLU A 975 -10.82 -6.90 -12.95
C GLU A 975 -11.22 -7.26 -14.40
N ASN A 976 -12.13 -6.48 -15.00
CA ASN A 976 -12.67 -6.73 -16.33
C ASN A 976 -11.76 -6.27 -17.49
N LYS A 977 -10.67 -5.51 -17.23
CA LYS A 977 -9.73 -5.05 -18.28
C LYS A 977 -8.41 -5.84 -18.33
N ALA A 978 -8.02 -6.49 -17.24
CA ALA A 978 -6.75 -7.25 -17.16
C ALA A 978 -6.71 -8.43 -18.13
N SER A 979 -7.83 -9.16 -18.26
CA SER A 979 -7.95 -10.32 -19.15
C SER A 979 -7.73 -10.01 -20.64
N ALA A 980 -7.90 -8.76 -21.08
CA ALA A 980 -7.74 -8.36 -22.48
C ALA A 980 -6.33 -7.86 -22.82
N LEU A 981 -5.49 -7.61 -21.80
CA LEU A 981 -4.13 -7.06 -21.96
C LEU A 981 -3.07 -8.10 -22.39
N PHE A 982 -3.38 -9.39 -22.24
CA PHE A 982 -2.43 -10.50 -22.46
C PHE A 982 -2.76 -11.39 -23.66
N THR A 983 -3.73 -11.00 -24.48
CA THR A 983 -3.93 -11.57 -25.81
C THR A 983 -2.93 -10.96 -26.78
N VAL A 984 -1.84 -11.69 -27.05
CA VAL A 984 -0.89 -11.41 -28.15
C VAL A 984 -1.55 -11.70 -29.49
#